data_AF-A0A932MK39-F1
#
_entry.id   AF-A0A932MK39-F1
#
_cell.length_a   1.000
_cell.length_b   1.000
_cell.length_c   1.000
_cell.angle_alpha   90.00
_cell.angle_beta   90.00
_cell.angle_gamma   90.00
#
_symmetry.space_group_name_H-M   'P 1'
#
loop_
_entity.id
_entity.type
_entity.pdbx_description
1 polymer ?
#
loop_
_entity_poly.entity_id
_entity_poly.type
_entity_poly.pdbx_seq_one_letter_code
_entity_poly.pdbx_strand_id
1 'polypeptide(L)'
;MNYVLRILSYGLLLLATTGIVFSQAVKVKREAMSPSRRSSGAPNYTAPAGPYYISSGLRVVPKGMKTYLSADTTGSGATPVTSYAWSIATKPTGSAAVMDSTATKMTSFTPDLVGQYIIQVAVNGGVKTSADTLYANTYAGNPSSGLSCGTCHATNNTAWAASVHATMFKRGITGGLEVNSYGKGAYTASCFKCHTTGWEPTVDNGNFGYLAKQSGFDTTWYKTYPLADGDYWIPNGDMTLWNSVTSSTPAMAQVANIGCESCHGPSAGHNGDKTKTAVSLDAGVCLQCHDAPKKHRLGSYWTESSHSNLRLSSSEASRSQCYPCHNGSAFAAYATNKTTPDYTKATVFASIACATCHDPHGNSNKASLRTVEIATLTSGYQVPAGVGGAGQLCMNCHKSRDNAVTKINNQKSKFSDRFYPHYSPQADMYLGANAYEFGLGLTGMMSHGGVKDGCVTCHMSERVNGSSVHADHAMHMKEEVNGVEVDKVEACKECHGNITKFDDIKAVMDYDGDGAIEGAESEVKGLLALLKAKLPLDPTGEPVTMAKDSMVVKNHPQYPGVLPALYNYHFVTHDMSNGIHNTKYAVAILRASLGLVTGIAMDPLPVPTSFELAQNYPNPFNPTTEILFSLPKTSNVKLVIFDVMGRTVATLVDGVKEAGAHRAMWNGRRDDGQGASSGVYFYHIQAEGFTATKKMTLIK
;
A
#
# COMPACT_ATOMS: atom_id res chain seq x y z
N MET A 1 -17.84 71.87 17.87
CA MET A 1 -18.86 72.86 17.46
C MET A 1 -19.64 72.26 16.29
N ASN A 2 -20.93 72.01 16.54
CA ASN A 2 -22.05 71.72 15.63
C ASN A 2 -21.76 71.39 14.15
N TYR A 3 -22.14 70.22 13.66
CA TYR A 3 -23.47 69.87 13.10
C TYR A 3 -23.87 70.72 11.88
N VAL A 4 -24.25 70.01 10.80
CA VAL A 4 -25.28 70.34 9.79
C VAL A 4 -24.85 70.59 8.32
N LEU A 5 -25.21 69.59 7.49
CA LEU A 5 -25.72 69.58 6.11
C LEU A 5 -24.87 70.10 4.93
N ARG A 6 -24.57 69.18 4.00
CA ARG A 6 -24.95 69.33 2.58
C ARG A 6 -25.18 67.97 1.92
N ILE A 7 -26.32 67.89 1.23
CA ILE A 7 -26.95 66.75 0.57
C ILE A 7 -26.74 66.85 -0.95
N LEU A 8 -26.80 65.69 -1.63
CA LEU A 8 -26.95 65.41 -3.07
C LEU A 8 -25.70 65.25 -3.93
N SER A 9 -25.35 63.98 -4.19
CA SER A 9 -25.22 63.42 -5.55
C SER A 9 -25.38 61.89 -5.47
N TYR A 10 -26.56 61.40 -5.83
CA TYR A 10 -26.84 59.97 -6.02
C TYR A 10 -26.15 59.49 -7.29
N GLY A 11 -25.07 58.72 -7.13
CA GLY A 11 -24.49 57.88 -8.17
C GLY A 11 -24.73 56.42 -7.81
N LEU A 12 -25.51 55.72 -8.64
CA LEU A 12 -25.68 54.27 -8.66
C LEU A 12 -24.35 53.54 -8.39
N LEU A 13 -24.24 52.83 -7.26
CA LEU A 13 -23.47 51.60 -7.21
C LEU A 13 -24.45 50.47 -6.88
N LEU A 14 -24.97 49.85 -7.93
CA LEU A 14 -25.43 48.47 -7.86
C LEU A 14 -24.27 47.63 -7.31
N LEU A 15 -24.49 47.06 -6.13
CA LEU A 15 -23.78 45.88 -5.66
C LEU A 15 -23.98 44.79 -6.72
N ALA A 16 -23.06 44.70 -7.68
CA ALA A 16 -22.84 43.48 -8.43
C ALA A 16 -22.23 42.48 -7.45
N THR A 17 -23.09 41.79 -6.69
CA THR A 17 -22.75 40.49 -6.15
C THR A 17 -22.57 39.59 -7.38
N THR A 18 -21.35 39.54 -7.92
CA THR A 18 -20.93 38.45 -8.78
C THR A 18 -20.95 37.21 -7.91
N GLY A 19 -22.12 36.58 -7.81
CA GLY A 19 -22.22 35.21 -7.33
C GLY A 19 -21.26 34.41 -8.20
N ILE A 20 -20.18 33.93 -7.61
CA ILE A 20 -19.28 32.99 -8.27
C ILE A 20 -20.11 31.73 -8.44
N VAL A 21 -20.74 31.57 -9.61
CA VAL A 21 -21.42 30.34 -9.99
C VAL A 21 -20.30 29.32 -10.21
N PHE A 22 -20.13 28.41 -9.26
CA PHE A 22 -19.22 27.27 -9.45
C PHE A 22 -19.70 26.47 -10.67
N SER A 23 -18.78 26.15 -11.59
CA SER A 23 -19.11 25.40 -12.80
C SER A 23 -19.51 23.97 -12.44
N GLN A 24 -20.71 23.53 -12.89
CA GLN A 24 -21.09 22.12 -12.81
C GLN A 24 -20.13 21.29 -13.66
N ALA A 25 -19.78 20.09 -13.17
CA ALA A 25 -18.94 19.12 -13.85
C ALA A 25 -19.66 17.78 -13.94
N VAL A 26 -19.56 17.12 -15.09
CA VAL A 26 -19.97 15.72 -15.24
C VAL A 26 -19.01 15.01 -16.19
N LYS A 27 -18.61 13.79 -15.83
CA LYS A 27 -17.93 12.85 -16.72
C LYS A 27 -18.64 11.50 -16.66
N VAL A 28 -18.82 10.85 -17.80
CA VAL A 28 -19.18 9.42 -17.81
C VAL A 28 -17.99 8.66 -17.23
N LYS A 29 -18.23 7.93 -16.14
CA LYS A 29 -17.25 7.07 -15.50
C LYS A 29 -17.69 5.63 -15.65
N ARG A 30 -16.78 4.79 -16.16
CA ARG A 30 -16.97 3.35 -16.21
C ARG A 30 -16.70 2.76 -14.84
N GLU A 31 -17.65 2.00 -14.32
CA GLU A 31 -17.59 1.46 -12.97
C GLU A 31 -17.15 0.00 -13.01
N ALA A 32 -16.03 -0.30 -12.36
CA ALA A 32 -15.64 -1.68 -12.10
C ALA A 32 -16.54 -2.29 -11.01
N MET A 33 -17.02 -3.50 -11.25
CA MET A 33 -17.86 -4.24 -10.31
C MET A 33 -17.15 -5.53 -9.91
N SER A 34 -16.65 -5.55 -8.67
CA SER A 34 -16.04 -6.72 -8.05
C SER A 34 -17.08 -7.64 -7.40
N PRO A 35 -16.74 -8.91 -7.11
CA PRO A 35 -17.59 -9.79 -6.32
C PRO A 35 -18.00 -9.20 -4.96
N SER A 36 -17.08 -8.56 -4.25
CA SER A 36 -17.35 -7.93 -2.94
C SER A 36 -18.31 -6.74 -3.09
N ARG A 37 -18.03 -5.80 -4.00
CA ARG A 37 -18.88 -4.61 -4.25
C ARG A 37 -20.31 -4.99 -4.67
N ARG A 38 -20.46 -6.09 -5.41
CA ARG A 38 -21.78 -6.67 -5.71
C ARG A 38 -22.46 -7.20 -4.45
N SER A 39 -21.75 -7.98 -3.64
CA SER A 39 -22.32 -8.64 -2.46
C SER A 39 -22.73 -7.68 -1.33
N SER A 40 -22.07 -6.52 -1.24
CA SER A 40 -22.35 -5.50 -0.21
C SER A 40 -23.55 -4.60 -0.54
N GLY A 41 -24.20 -4.79 -1.69
CA GLY A 41 -25.38 -3.99 -2.07
C GLY A 41 -25.07 -2.51 -2.28
N ALA A 42 -23.84 -2.16 -2.73
CA ALA A 42 -23.41 -0.78 -2.96
C ALA A 42 -24.50 0.08 -3.64
N PRO A 43 -24.71 1.33 -3.18
CA PRO A 43 -26.04 1.93 -3.13
C PRO A 43 -26.54 2.24 -4.54
N ASN A 44 -27.78 1.87 -4.87
CA ASN A 44 -28.52 2.27 -6.09
C ASN A 44 -28.26 1.50 -7.40
N TYR A 45 -27.54 0.39 -7.40
CA TYR A 45 -27.82 -0.62 -8.43
C TYR A 45 -28.87 -1.55 -7.84
N THR A 46 -30.10 -1.51 -8.34
CA THR A 46 -31.06 -2.60 -8.08
C THR A 46 -30.39 -3.87 -8.56
N ALA A 47 -29.73 -4.60 -7.66
CA ALA A 47 -28.97 -5.79 -8.01
C ALA A 47 -29.96 -6.78 -8.62
N PRO A 48 -29.88 -7.08 -9.93
CA PRO A 48 -30.78 -8.08 -10.49
C PRO A 48 -30.41 -9.41 -9.85
N ALA A 49 -31.41 -10.15 -9.35
CA ALA A 49 -31.26 -11.59 -9.19
C ALA A 49 -30.92 -12.17 -10.57
N GLY A 50 -29.69 -12.65 -10.77
CA GLY A 50 -29.21 -13.07 -12.09
C GLY A 50 -27.68 -13.28 -12.16
N PRO A 51 -27.16 -13.82 -13.28
CA PRO A 51 -25.83 -14.43 -13.43
C PRO A 51 -24.62 -13.50 -13.21
N TYR A 52 -23.41 -13.91 -13.60
CA TYR A 52 -22.14 -13.36 -13.08
C TYR A 52 -21.80 -12.00 -13.72
N TYR A 53 -22.32 -10.92 -13.13
CA TYR A 53 -22.15 -9.55 -13.64
C TYR A 53 -21.02 -8.77 -12.96
N ILE A 54 -19.78 -9.24 -13.07
CA ILE A 54 -18.60 -8.42 -12.76
C ILE A 54 -18.26 -7.50 -13.93
N SER A 55 -17.52 -6.42 -13.66
CA SER A 55 -17.02 -5.53 -14.71
C SER A 55 -15.64 -5.00 -14.36
N SER A 56 -14.75 -4.92 -15.36
CA SER A 56 -13.40 -4.37 -15.24
C SER A 56 -13.36 -2.85 -15.21
N GLY A 57 -14.43 -2.17 -15.66
CA GLY A 57 -14.41 -0.73 -15.94
C GLY A 57 -13.62 -0.34 -17.20
N LEU A 58 -13.23 -1.30 -18.04
CA LEU A 58 -12.56 -1.04 -19.31
C LEU A 58 -13.51 -0.44 -20.36
N ARG A 59 -12.94 0.23 -21.36
CA ARG A 59 -13.68 0.73 -22.54
C ARG A 59 -14.12 -0.37 -23.50
N VAL A 60 -13.44 -1.52 -23.43
CA VAL A 60 -13.76 -2.70 -24.25
C VAL A 60 -14.51 -3.69 -23.37
N VAL A 61 -15.75 -3.98 -23.75
CA VAL A 61 -16.71 -4.69 -22.91
C VAL A 61 -17.23 -5.96 -23.61
N PRO A 62 -17.63 -7.00 -22.88
CA PRO A 62 -18.14 -8.22 -23.49
C PRO A 62 -19.54 -7.99 -24.06
N LYS A 63 -19.76 -8.43 -25.31
CA LYS A 63 -21.09 -8.55 -25.89
C LYS A 63 -21.97 -9.43 -25.00
N GLY A 64 -23.19 -8.99 -24.73
CA GLY A 64 -24.21 -9.68 -23.94
C GLY A 64 -23.99 -9.61 -22.43
N MET A 65 -23.00 -8.88 -21.93
CA MET A 65 -22.72 -8.76 -20.50
C MET A 65 -22.91 -7.32 -20.01
N LYS A 66 -23.46 -7.18 -18.79
CA LYS A 66 -23.80 -5.88 -18.21
C LYS A 66 -22.56 -5.01 -18.00
N THR A 67 -22.65 -3.76 -18.46
CA THR A 67 -21.64 -2.71 -18.24
C THR A 67 -22.21 -1.64 -17.32
N TYR A 68 -21.43 -1.21 -16.31
CA TYR A 68 -21.87 -0.29 -15.27
C TYR A 68 -21.21 1.07 -15.41
N LEU A 69 -21.98 2.12 -15.16
CA LEU A 69 -21.62 3.51 -15.41
C LEU A 69 -22.09 4.40 -14.26
N SER A 70 -21.34 5.45 -13.99
CA SER A 70 -21.73 6.52 -13.08
C SER A 70 -21.47 7.90 -13.67
N ALA A 71 -22.26 8.87 -13.24
CA ALA A 71 -22.04 10.28 -13.51
C ALA A 71 -21.06 10.78 -12.44
N ASP A 72 -19.78 10.90 -12.82
CA ASP A 72 -18.77 11.52 -11.96
C ASP A 72 -18.96 13.03 -11.98
N THR A 73 -19.53 13.54 -10.89
CA THR A 73 -19.80 14.96 -10.70
C THR A 73 -18.70 15.65 -9.89
N THR A 74 -17.56 14.98 -9.67
CA THR A 74 -16.40 15.58 -8.97
C THR A 74 -15.99 16.87 -9.68
N GLY A 75 -15.79 17.94 -8.90
CA GLY A 75 -15.46 19.26 -9.42
C GLY A 75 -16.64 20.21 -9.59
N SER A 76 -17.88 19.77 -9.30
CA SER A 76 -19.07 20.64 -9.34
C SER A 76 -19.13 21.67 -8.19
N GLY A 77 -18.24 21.58 -7.21
CA GLY A 77 -18.19 22.50 -6.06
C GLY A 77 -19.51 22.53 -5.27
N ALA A 78 -19.98 23.73 -4.94
CA ALA A 78 -21.23 23.95 -4.21
C ALA A 78 -22.49 23.81 -5.07
N THR A 79 -22.37 23.64 -6.39
CA THR A 79 -23.54 23.55 -7.29
C THR A 79 -24.05 22.10 -7.33
N PRO A 80 -25.24 21.80 -6.75
CA PRO A 80 -25.71 20.43 -6.64
C PRO A 80 -26.12 19.85 -8.00
N VAL A 81 -25.77 18.59 -8.24
CA VAL A 81 -26.34 17.80 -9.33
C VAL A 81 -27.53 17.02 -8.78
N THR A 82 -28.73 17.32 -9.27
CA THR A 82 -30.00 16.80 -8.74
C THR A 82 -30.77 15.93 -9.73
N SER A 83 -30.47 16.03 -11.03
CA SER A 83 -31.07 15.16 -12.05
C SER A 83 -30.05 14.68 -13.07
N TYR A 84 -30.35 13.50 -13.63
CA TYR A 84 -29.53 12.79 -14.62
C TYR A 84 -30.40 12.40 -15.81
N ALA A 85 -29.82 12.35 -16.99
CA ALA A 85 -30.47 11.85 -18.20
C ALA A 85 -29.43 11.08 -19.03
N TRP A 86 -29.44 9.76 -18.90
CA TRP A 86 -28.59 8.87 -19.67
C TRP A 86 -29.23 8.49 -21.01
N SER A 87 -28.39 8.37 -22.04
CA SER A 87 -28.79 7.86 -23.35
C SER A 87 -27.65 7.13 -24.05
N ILE A 88 -28.01 6.28 -25.02
CA ILE A 88 -27.08 5.70 -25.97
C ILE A 88 -27.16 6.55 -27.25
N ALA A 89 -26.18 7.42 -27.45
CA ALA A 89 -26.15 8.37 -28.58
C ALA A 89 -25.90 7.65 -29.92
N THR A 90 -25.05 6.62 -29.90
CA THR A 90 -24.78 5.76 -31.06
C THR A 90 -24.67 4.32 -30.60
N LYS A 91 -25.21 3.38 -31.40
CA LYS A 91 -25.08 1.93 -31.23
C LYS A 91 -25.02 1.24 -32.60
N PRO A 92 -24.53 -0.01 -32.70
CA PRO A 92 -24.50 -0.74 -33.96
C PRO A 92 -25.89 -0.88 -34.60
N THR A 93 -25.95 -0.87 -35.93
CA THR A 93 -27.20 -1.09 -36.66
C THR A 93 -27.84 -2.42 -36.25
N GLY A 94 -29.12 -2.39 -35.90
CA GLY A 94 -29.87 -3.56 -35.41
C GLY A 94 -29.74 -3.84 -33.91
N SER A 95 -28.96 -3.05 -33.16
CA SER A 95 -28.85 -3.18 -31.70
C SER A 95 -30.14 -2.73 -31.01
N ALA A 96 -30.68 -3.58 -30.15
CA ALA A 96 -31.80 -3.32 -29.24
C ALA A 96 -31.36 -2.82 -27.86
N ALA A 97 -30.05 -2.63 -27.63
CA ALA A 97 -29.52 -2.16 -26.35
C ALA A 97 -30.17 -0.83 -25.91
N VAL A 98 -30.50 -0.75 -24.61
CA VAL A 98 -31.08 0.41 -23.92
C VAL A 98 -30.44 0.56 -22.53
N MET A 99 -30.53 1.75 -21.95
CA MET A 99 -30.11 1.99 -20.57
C MET A 99 -31.09 1.32 -19.60
N ASP A 100 -30.59 0.66 -18.56
CA ASP A 100 -31.40 0.05 -17.51
C ASP A 100 -32.12 1.12 -16.67
N SER A 101 -31.50 2.30 -16.51
CA SER A 101 -32.11 3.48 -15.91
C SER A 101 -31.54 4.75 -16.52
N THR A 102 -32.35 5.81 -16.62
CA THR A 102 -31.94 7.07 -17.25
C THR A 102 -31.84 8.23 -16.28
N ALA A 103 -32.52 8.17 -15.13
CA ALA A 103 -32.70 9.29 -14.21
C ALA A 103 -31.83 9.25 -12.94
N THR A 104 -30.92 8.29 -12.84
CA THR A 104 -30.11 8.03 -11.65
C THR A 104 -28.64 8.41 -11.86
N LYS A 105 -27.92 8.66 -10.76
CA LYS A 105 -26.47 8.92 -10.81
C LYS A 105 -25.69 7.75 -11.40
N MET A 106 -26.18 6.54 -11.17
CA MET A 106 -25.55 5.29 -11.59
C MET A 106 -26.53 4.48 -12.43
N THR A 107 -26.01 3.85 -13.47
CA THR A 107 -26.82 3.08 -14.43
C THR A 107 -26.00 1.95 -15.03
N SER A 108 -26.64 1.12 -15.83
CA SER A 108 -26.01 0.07 -16.61
C SER A 108 -26.71 -0.12 -17.94
N PHE A 109 -26.07 -0.83 -18.84
CA PHE A 109 -26.67 -1.34 -20.06
C PHE A 109 -25.98 -2.64 -20.48
N THR A 110 -26.62 -3.41 -21.35
CA THR A 110 -26.04 -4.62 -21.95
C THR A 110 -25.85 -4.40 -23.45
N PRO A 111 -24.62 -4.30 -23.97
CA PRO A 111 -24.38 -4.26 -25.40
C PRO A 111 -24.72 -5.62 -26.01
N ASP A 112 -25.63 -5.66 -26.97
CA ASP A 112 -26.14 -6.90 -27.56
C ASP A 112 -25.43 -7.30 -28.86
N LEU A 113 -24.83 -6.33 -29.56
CA LEU A 113 -24.04 -6.53 -30.76
C LEU A 113 -22.59 -6.05 -30.60
N VAL A 114 -21.68 -6.68 -31.34
CA VAL A 114 -20.28 -6.21 -31.48
C VAL A 114 -20.27 -4.87 -32.20
N GLY A 115 -19.47 -3.92 -31.69
CA GLY A 115 -19.31 -2.61 -32.30
C GLY A 115 -19.24 -1.47 -31.30
N GLN A 116 -19.31 -0.24 -31.81
CA GLN A 116 -19.16 0.97 -31.02
C GLN A 116 -20.49 1.40 -30.39
N TYR A 117 -20.43 1.77 -29.10
CA TYR A 117 -21.52 2.41 -28.36
C TYR A 117 -21.01 3.74 -27.81
N ILE A 118 -21.71 4.84 -28.09
CA ILE A 118 -21.42 6.14 -27.47
C ILE A 118 -22.47 6.36 -26.39
N ILE A 119 -22.04 6.36 -25.14
CA ILE A 119 -22.93 6.58 -23.99
C ILE A 119 -22.81 8.02 -23.54
N GLN A 120 -23.95 8.67 -23.34
CA GLN A 120 -24.03 10.06 -22.92
C GLN A 120 -24.79 10.20 -21.61
N VAL A 121 -24.36 11.15 -20.78
CA VAL A 121 -25.10 11.63 -19.63
C VAL A 121 -25.27 13.14 -19.73
N ALA A 122 -26.48 13.60 -19.48
CA ALA A 122 -26.82 15.00 -19.24
C ALA A 122 -27.21 15.18 -17.77
N VAL A 123 -26.86 16.31 -17.16
CA VAL A 123 -27.23 16.63 -15.77
C VAL A 123 -28.05 17.92 -15.69
N ASN A 124 -28.94 18.00 -14.70
CA ASN A 124 -29.75 19.19 -14.41
C ASN A 124 -30.47 19.76 -15.65
N GLY A 125 -31.12 18.89 -16.44
CA GLY A 125 -31.85 19.31 -17.64
C GLY A 125 -30.97 19.68 -18.85
N GLY A 126 -29.72 19.20 -18.89
CA GLY A 126 -28.83 19.39 -20.05
C GLY A 126 -27.81 20.52 -19.90
N VAL A 127 -27.73 21.15 -18.73
CA VAL A 127 -26.76 22.22 -18.43
C VAL A 127 -25.31 21.78 -18.68
N LYS A 128 -25.01 20.52 -18.40
CA LYS A 128 -23.75 19.87 -18.76
C LYS A 128 -24.00 18.47 -19.29
N THR A 129 -23.19 18.08 -20.27
CA THR A 129 -23.21 16.76 -20.87
C THR A 129 -21.81 16.17 -20.91
N SER A 130 -21.72 14.85 -20.84
CA SER A 130 -20.50 14.09 -21.10
C SER A 130 -20.83 12.84 -21.89
N ALA A 131 -19.90 12.39 -22.72
CA ALA A 131 -19.99 11.12 -23.40
C ALA A 131 -18.70 10.31 -23.23
N ASP A 132 -18.82 8.99 -23.24
CA ASP A 132 -17.70 8.04 -23.35
C ASP A 132 -18.00 7.02 -24.45
N THR A 133 -16.95 6.57 -25.13
CA THR A 133 -17.05 5.61 -26.23
C THR A 133 -16.62 4.23 -25.75
N LEU A 134 -17.52 3.27 -25.87
CA LEU A 134 -17.31 1.87 -25.53
C LEU A 134 -17.30 1.00 -26.80
N TYR A 135 -16.52 -0.07 -26.76
CA TYR A 135 -16.45 -1.05 -27.85
C TYR A 135 -16.86 -2.41 -27.31
N ALA A 136 -18.01 -2.91 -27.75
CA ALA A 136 -18.45 -4.25 -27.41
C ALA A 136 -17.81 -5.27 -28.33
N ASN A 137 -17.34 -6.38 -27.76
CA ASN A 137 -16.60 -7.39 -28.49
C ASN A 137 -16.80 -8.80 -27.92
N THR A 138 -16.29 -9.82 -28.62
CA THR A 138 -16.26 -11.22 -28.17
C THR A 138 -14.83 -11.65 -27.79
N TYR A 139 -14.72 -12.71 -26.98
CA TYR A 139 -13.44 -13.32 -26.62
C TYR A 139 -12.90 -14.16 -27.77
N ALA A 140 -11.60 -14.03 -28.04
CA ALA A 140 -10.88 -14.83 -29.02
C ALA A 140 -9.97 -15.88 -28.37
N GLY A 141 -9.58 -15.68 -27.11
CA GLY A 141 -8.61 -16.51 -26.40
C GLY A 141 -7.19 -16.41 -26.97
N ASN A 142 -6.38 -17.43 -26.67
CA ASN A 142 -5.03 -17.57 -27.18
C ASN A 142 -4.91 -18.83 -28.06
N PRO A 143 -5.20 -18.73 -29.37
CA PRO A 143 -5.17 -19.87 -30.28
C PRO A 143 -3.75 -20.41 -30.50
N SER A 144 -3.63 -21.73 -30.62
CA SER A 144 -2.37 -22.44 -30.93
C SER A 144 -1.96 -22.33 -32.40
N SER A 145 -2.89 -21.94 -33.29
CA SER A 145 -2.66 -21.69 -34.71
C SER A 145 -3.43 -20.46 -35.18
N GLY A 146 -2.88 -19.71 -36.14
CA GLY A 146 -3.43 -18.43 -36.60
C GLY A 146 -2.88 -17.21 -35.86
N LEU A 147 -3.58 -16.07 -35.94
CA LEU A 147 -3.17 -14.82 -35.30
C LEU A 147 -3.50 -14.87 -33.81
N SER A 148 -2.48 -14.87 -32.95
CA SER A 148 -2.62 -14.81 -31.49
C SER A 148 -2.06 -13.49 -30.94
N CYS A 149 -2.29 -13.22 -29.66
CA CYS A 149 -1.65 -12.07 -29.00
C CYS A 149 -0.11 -12.12 -29.14
N GLY A 150 0.48 -13.32 -29.07
CA GLY A 150 1.93 -13.52 -29.19
C GLY A 150 2.49 -13.20 -30.57
N THR A 151 1.68 -13.24 -31.63
CA THR A 151 2.13 -12.89 -32.99
C THR A 151 2.58 -11.42 -33.07
N CYS A 152 1.88 -10.51 -32.38
CA CYS A 152 2.21 -9.07 -32.39
C CYS A 152 2.83 -8.58 -31.08
N HIS A 153 2.64 -9.32 -29.97
CA HIS A 153 3.10 -8.95 -28.62
C HIS A 153 3.99 -10.03 -28.00
N ALA A 154 4.95 -10.54 -28.78
CA ALA A 154 5.80 -11.67 -28.40
C ALA A 154 6.44 -11.52 -27.01
N THR A 155 7.04 -10.37 -26.69
CA THR A 155 7.69 -10.13 -25.39
C THR A 155 6.73 -10.27 -24.21
N ASN A 156 5.58 -9.58 -24.27
CA ASN A 156 4.59 -9.63 -23.19
C ASN A 156 3.92 -11.00 -23.10
N ASN A 157 3.72 -11.67 -24.25
CA ASN A 157 3.14 -13.01 -24.28
C ASN A 157 4.07 -14.05 -23.65
N THR A 158 5.37 -13.99 -23.93
CA THR A 158 6.38 -14.84 -23.31
C THR A 158 6.45 -14.62 -21.80
N ALA A 159 6.45 -13.36 -21.35
CA ALA A 159 6.41 -13.04 -19.92
C ALA A 159 5.13 -13.61 -19.27
N TRP A 160 3.97 -13.33 -19.87
CA TRP A 160 2.67 -13.80 -19.36
C TRP A 160 2.61 -15.32 -19.29
N ALA A 161 3.12 -16.04 -20.29
CA ALA A 161 3.13 -17.49 -20.31
C ALA A 161 3.92 -18.11 -19.13
N ALA A 162 4.92 -17.40 -18.62
CA ALA A 162 5.67 -17.78 -17.43
C ALA A 162 5.01 -17.35 -16.10
N SER A 163 3.93 -16.56 -16.17
CA SER A 163 3.25 -16.03 -14.99
C SER A 163 2.33 -17.06 -14.31
N VAL A 164 1.99 -16.77 -13.06
CA VAL A 164 0.98 -17.54 -12.31
C VAL A 164 -0.41 -17.43 -12.95
N HIS A 165 -0.74 -16.30 -13.59
CA HIS A 165 -2.03 -16.10 -14.27
C HIS A 165 -2.24 -17.11 -15.42
N ALA A 166 -1.20 -17.34 -16.23
CA ALA A 166 -1.26 -18.27 -17.36
C ALA A 166 -1.49 -19.74 -16.98
N THR A 167 -1.28 -20.09 -15.70
CA THR A 167 -1.38 -21.47 -15.20
C THR A 167 -2.43 -21.64 -14.10
N MET A 168 -3.12 -20.57 -13.68
CA MET A 168 -3.98 -20.59 -12.50
C MET A 168 -5.13 -21.61 -12.60
N PHE A 169 -5.81 -21.68 -13.74
CA PHE A 169 -6.89 -22.66 -13.94
C PHE A 169 -6.36 -24.07 -13.95
N LYS A 170 -5.29 -24.32 -14.72
CA LYS A 170 -4.62 -25.63 -14.79
C LYS A 170 -4.26 -26.10 -13.39
N ARG A 171 -3.49 -25.30 -12.65
CA ARG A 171 -3.07 -25.61 -11.28
C ARG A 171 -4.28 -25.86 -10.38
N GLY A 172 -5.35 -25.11 -10.54
CA GLY A 172 -6.56 -25.27 -9.76
C GLY A 172 -7.21 -26.64 -9.95
N ILE A 173 -7.46 -27.02 -11.20
CA ILE A 173 -8.15 -28.27 -11.51
C ILE A 173 -7.26 -29.51 -11.37
N THR A 174 -5.94 -29.33 -11.26
CA THR A 174 -4.97 -30.42 -11.01
C THR A 174 -4.50 -30.45 -9.55
N GLY A 175 -5.18 -29.78 -8.61
CA GLY A 175 -4.85 -29.81 -7.18
C GLY A 175 -3.53 -29.12 -6.76
N GLY A 176 -2.98 -28.26 -7.62
CA GLY A 176 -1.72 -27.53 -7.40
C GLY A 176 -1.88 -26.08 -6.87
N LEU A 177 -3.06 -25.70 -6.38
CA LEU A 177 -3.31 -24.42 -5.69
C LEU A 177 -3.42 -24.64 -4.18
N GLU A 178 -2.72 -23.83 -3.37
CA GLU A 178 -2.86 -23.82 -1.91
C GLU A 178 -2.73 -25.22 -1.28
N VAL A 179 -1.60 -25.87 -1.58
CA VAL A 179 -1.30 -27.22 -1.09
C VAL A 179 -1.18 -27.18 0.43
N ASN A 180 -2.14 -27.76 1.15
CA ASN A 180 -2.06 -27.88 2.61
C ASN A 180 -0.92 -28.83 3.03
N SER A 181 -0.71 -29.00 4.34
CA SER A 181 0.30 -29.92 4.89
C SER A 181 0.14 -31.39 4.44
N TYR A 182 -0.97 -31.73 3.79
CA TYR A 182 -1.29 -33.06 3.27
C TYR A 182 -1.22 -33.17 1.75
N GLY A 183 -0.69 -32.16 1.03
CA GLY A 183 -0.46 -32.28 -0.41
C GLY A 183 -1.71 -32.04 -1.27
N LYS A 184 -2.76 -31.41 -0.74
CA LYS A 184 -4.05 -31.22 -1.45
C LYS A 184 -4.35 -29.76 -1.70
N GLY A 185 -4.98 -29.43 -2.83
CA GLY A 185 -5.45 -28.08 -3.19
C GLY A 185 -6.98 -27.95 -3.30
N ALA A 186 -7.55 -26.81 -2.89
CA ALA A 186 -8.99 -26.57 -2.91
C ALA A 186 -9.44 -25.77 -4.14
N TYR A 187 -10.47 -26.24 -4.84
CA TYR A 187 -11.05 -25.56 -6.02
C TYR A 187 -12.57 -25.73 -6.05
N THR A 188 -13.31 -24.65 -6.27
CA THR A 188 -14.78 -24.64 -6.13
C THR A 188 -15.45 -23.99 -7.34
N ALA A 189 -16.79 -24.07 -7.45
CA ALA A 189 -17.55 -23.40 -8.52
C ALA A 189 -17.27 -21.89 -8.62
N SER A 190 -16.98 -21.22 -7.49
CA SER A 190 -16.62 -19.80 -7.53
C SER A 190 -15.25 -19.53 -8.14
N CYS A 191 -14.34 -20.51 -8.20
CA CYS A 191 -12.98 -20.32 -8.72
C CYS A 191 -12.97 -20.17 -10.24
N PHE A 192 -13.83 -20.89 -10.97
CA PHE A 192 -13.89 -20.77 -12.44
C PHE A 192 -14.12 -19.32 -12.88
N LYS A 193 -15.01 -18.62 -12.19
CA LYS A 193 -15.38 -17.22 -12.43
C LYS A 193 -14.20 -16.25 -12.44
N CYS A 194 -13.11 -16.59 -11.74
CA CYS A 194 -11.93 -15.75 -11.59
C CYS A 194 -10.71 -16.31 -12.31
N HIS A 195 -10.66 -17.62 -12.55
CA HIS A 195 -9.47 -18.31 -13.04
C HIS A 195 -9.53 -18.65 -14.53
N THR A 196 -10.62 -18.34 -15.23
CA THR A 196 -10.77 -18.53 -16.69
C THR A 196 -10.94 -17.21 -17.43
N THR A 197 -10.79 -17.21 -18.76
CA THR A 197 -10.99 -16.02 -19.59
C THR A 197 -12.49 -15.83 -19.86
N GLY A 198 -13.12 -15.02 -19.01
CA GLY A 198 -14.54 -14.74 -19.03
C GLY A 198 -15.40 -15.87 -18.45
N TRP A 199 -16.53 -15.52 -17.84
CA TRP A 199 -17.48 -16.50 -17.29
C TRP A 199 -18.92 -15.97 -17.37
N GLU A 200 -19.68 -16.48 -18.34
CA GLU A 200 -21.12 -16.29 -18.43
C GLU A 200 -21.73 -17.46 -19.23
N PRO A 201 -22.25 -18.51 -18.56
CA PRO A 201 -22.74 -19.72 -19.23
C PRO A 201 -23.95 -19.51 -20.15
N THR A 202 -24.60 -18.35 -20.09
CA THR A 202 -25.82 -18.07 -20.87
C THR A 202 -25.59 -17.13 -22.06
N VAL A 203 -24.38 -16.58 -22.21
CA VAL A 203 -24.08 -15.57 -23.23
C VAL A 203 -23.07 -16.10 -24.23
N ASP A 204 -23.49 -16.21 -25.49
CA ASP A 204 -22.61 -16.56 -26.59
C ASP A 204 -21.74 -15.37 -27.00
N ASN A 205 -20.55 -15.29 -26.43
CA ASN A 205 -19.54 -14.28 -26.77
C ASN A 205 -18.12 -14.85 -26.74
N GLY A 206 -17.96 -16.18 -26.84
CA GLY A 206 -16.67 -16.86 -26.77
C GLY A 206 -16.05 -17.00 -25.37
N ASN A 207 -16.75 -16.59 -24.30
CA ASN A 207 -16.23 -16.77 -22.94
C ASN A 207 -16.14 -18.25 -22.53
N PHE A 208 -15.27 -18.56 -21.56
CA PHE A 208 -15.09 -19.92 -21.07
C PHE A 208 -16.37 -20.55 -20.52
N GLY A 209 -17.17 -19.81 -19.73
CA GLY A 209 -18.39 -20.33 -19.13
C GLY A 209 -19.43 -20.83 -20.15
N TYR A 210 -19.62 -20.12 -21.25
CA TYR A 210 -20.51 -20.55 -22.34
C TYR A 210 -19.96 -21.77 -23.08
N LEU A 211 -18.67 -21.76 -23.42
CA LEU A 211 -18.02 -22.88 -24.13
C LEU A 211 -17.97 -24.16 -23.26
N ALA A 212 -17.79 -24.03 -21.95
CA ALA A 212 -17.89 -25.12 -21.00
C ALA A 212 -19.29 -25.75 -21.00
N LYS A 213 -20.34 -24.93 -21.00
CA LYS A 213 -21.72 -25.41 -21.10
C LYS A 213 -21.98 -26.12 -22.43
N GLN A 214 -21.53 -25.54 -23.54
CA GLN A 214 -21.72 -26.10 -24.89
C GLN A 214 -20.98 -27.43 -25.10
N SER A 215 -19.79 -27.56 -24.52
CA SER A 215 -18.96 -28.79 -24.62
C SER A 215 -19.36 -29.88 -23.62
N GLY A 216 -20.34 -29.62 -22.74
CA GLY A 216 -20.73 -30.55 -21.69
C GLY A 216 -19.68 -30.72 -20.58
N PHE A 217 -18.76 -29.77 -20.42
CA PHE A 217 -17.75 -29.80 -19.37
C PHE A 217 -18.42 -29.75 -17.99
N ASP A 218 -18.22 -30.78 -17.18
CA ASP A 218 -18.83 -30.89 -15.85
C ASP A 218 -18.21 -29.88 -14.88
N THR A 219 -18.75 -28.68 -14.79
CA THR A 219 -18.29 -27.66 -13.82
C THR A 219 -18.58 -28.02 -12.37
N THR A 220 -19.15 -29.20 -12.07
CA THR A 220 -19.45 -29.70 -10.73
C THR A 220 -18.58 -30.87 -10.29
N TRP A 221 -17.64 -31.31 -11.12
CA TRP A 221 -16.74 -32.45 -10.84
C TRP A 221 -16.03 -32.33 -9.48
N TYR A 222 -15.71 -31.12 -9.03
CA TYR A 222 -15.03 -30.89 -7.74
C TYR A 222 -15.85 -31.44 -6.56
N LYS A 223 -17.18 -31.58 -6.72
CA LYS A 223 -18.08 -32.08 -5.69
C LYS A 223 -17.91 -33.56 -5.36
N THR A 224 -17.26 -34.34 -6.24
CA THR A 224 -17.05 -35.78 -6.03
C THR A 224 -15.86 -36.10 -5.11
N TYR A 225 -15.16 -35.08 -4.59
CA TYR A 225 -14.09 -35.21 -3.59
C TYR A 225 -14.44 -34.56 -2.23
N PRO A 226 -15.56 -34.91 -1.56
CA PRO A 226 -15.96 -34.28 -0.30
C PRO A 226 -15.16 -34.78 0.90
N LEU A 227 -14.81 -33.89 1.84
CA LEU A 227 -14.37 -34.24 3.21
C LEU A 227 -15.48 -33.95 4.25
N ALA A 228 -15.25 -34.40 5.49
CA ALA A 228 -16.17 -34.34 6.63
C ALA A 228 -16.54 -32.91 7.10
N ASP A 229 -15.78 -31.90 6.68
CA ASP A 229 -15.95 -30.47 6.96
C ASP A 229 -16.64 -29.70 5.80
N GLY A 230 -16.99 -30.39 4.70
CA GLY A 230 -17.75 -29.82 3.58
C GLY A 230 -16.91 -29.15 2.48
N ASP A 231 -15.57 -29.19 2.57
CA ASP A 231 -14.66 -28.70 1.54
C ASP A 231 -14.28 -29.79 0.51
N TYR A 232 -13.85 -29.35 -0.67
CA TYR A 232 -13.52 -30.20 -1.83
C TYR A 232 -12.04 -30.10 -2.18
N TRP A 233 -11.29 -31.20 -2.00
CA TRP A 233 -9.84 -31.27 -2.22
C TRP A 233 -9.48 -32.11 -3.43
N ILE A 234 -8.57 -31.62 -4.26
CA ILE A 234 -8.13 -32.29 -5.48
C ILE A 234 -6.73 -32.86 -5.26
N PRO A 235 -6.46 -34.14 -5.63
CA PRO A 235 -5.12 -34.70 -5.60
C PRO A 235 -4.16 -33.88 -6.45
N ASN A 236 -3.03 -33.48 -5.87
CA ASN A 236 -2.02 -32.72 -6.59
C ASN A 236 -1.44 -33.55 -7.74
N GLY A 237 -1.45 -32.98 -8.95
CA GLY A 237 -0.93 -33.59 -10.17
C GLY A 237 -1.94 -34.39 -10.99
N ASP A 238 -3.22 -34.45 -10.58
CA ASP A 238 -4.25 -35.12 -11.39
C ASP A 238 -4.51 -34.34 -12.70
N MET A 239 -3.99 -34.87 -13.81
CA MET A 239 -4.08 -34.25 -15.13
C MET A 239 -5.36 -34.62 -15.89
N THR A 240 -6.20 -35.50 -15.34
CA THR A 240 -7.36 -36.09 -16.06
C THR A 240 -8.28 -35.00 -16.61
N LEU A 241 -8.65 -34.05 -15.76
CA LEU A 241 -9.54 -32.95 -16.13
C LEU A 241 -8.87 -31.94 -17.04
N TRP A 242 -7.58 -31.64 -16.82
CA TRP A 242 -6.84 -30.75 -17.72
C TRP A 242 -6.72 -31.34 -19.12
N ASN A 243 -6.43 -32.64 -19.24
CA ASN A 243 -6.42 -33.35 -20.52
C ASN A 243 -7.81 -33.35 -21.17
N SER A 244 -8.89 -33.43 -20.38
CA SER A 244 -10.26 -33.25 -20.89
C SER A 244 -10.50 -31.84 -21.41
N VAL A 245 -9.99 -30.79 -20.74
CA VAL A 245 -10.10 -29.40 -21.21
C VAL A 245 -9.32 -29.20 -22.51
N THR A 246 -8.12 -29.77 -22.64
CA THR A 246 -7.32 -29.63 -23.86
C THR A 246 -7.79 -30.50 -25.01
N SER A 247 -8.50 -31.61 -24.74
CA SER A 247 -9.10 -32.49 -25.75
C SER A 247 -10.54 -32.12 -26.12
N SER A 248 -11.25 -31.41 -25.25
CA SER A 248 -12.53 -30.76 -25.56
C SER A 248 -12.36 -29.67 -26.62
N THR A 249 -13.47 -29.17 -27.19
CA THR A 249 -13.49 -28.24 -28.34
C THR A 249 -12.33 -27.23 -28.34
N PRO A 250 -11.59 -27.05 -29.45
CA PRO A 250 -10.42 -26.15 -29.50
C PRO A 250 -10.70 -24.74 -28.98
N ALA A 251 -11.92 -24.23 -29.15
CA ALA A 251 -12.33 -22.93 -28.64
C ALA A 251 -12.28 -22.82 -27.11
N MET A 252 -12.69 -23.85 -26.35
CA MET A 252 -12.67 -23.77 -24.87
C MET A 252 -11.24 -23.72 -24.33
N ALA A 253 -10.33 -24.50 -24.91
CA ALA A 253 -8.92 -24.51 -24.52
C ALA A 253 -8.24 -23.14 -24.70
N GLN A 254 -8.67 -22.33 -25.68
CA GLN A 254 -8.10 -21.01 -25.97
C GLN A 254 -8.43 -19.97 -24.90
N VAL A 255 -9.55 -20.13 -24.20
CA VAL A 255 -9.99 -19.24 -23.11
C VAL A 255 -9.81 -19.89 -21.74
N ALA A 256 -9.10 -21.02 -21.68
CA ALA A 256 -8.67 -21.65 -20.43
C ALA A 256 -7.54 -20.84 -19.78
N ASN A 257 -7.51 -20.79 -18.44
CA ASN A 257 -6.67 -19.89 -17.63
C ASN A 257 -7.02 -18.40 -17.77
N ILE A 258 -6.31 -17.58 -16.99
CA ILE A 258 -6.42 -16.12 -16.99
C ILE A 258 -5.59 -15.60 -18.17
N GLY A 259 -6.22 -15.53 -19.35
CA GLY A 259 -5.64 -15.04 -20.59
C GLY A 259 -5.62 -13.52 -20.70
N CYS A 260 -4.94 -12.99 -21.73
CA CYS A 260 -4.80 -11.56 -21.99
C CYS A 260 -6.15 -10.80 -21.90
N GLU A 261 -7.20 -11.37 -22.49
CA GLU A 261 -8.53 -10.76 -22.55
C GLU A 261 -9.24 -10.67 -21.19
N SER A 262 -8.76 -11.36 -20.15
CA SER A 262 -9.23 -11.19 -18.77
C SER A 262 -8.88 -9.80 -18.23
N CYS A 263 -7.77 -9.21 -18.71
CA CYS A 263 -7.24 -7.93 -18.28
C CYS A 263 -7.41 -6.82 -19.33
N HIS A 264 -7.43 -7.19 -20.62
CA HIS A 264 -7.52 -6.25 -21.74
C HIS A 264 -8.92 -6.12 -22.33
N GLY A 265 -9.87 -6.91 -21.81
CA GLY A 265 -11.21 -7.07 -22.37
C GLY A 265 -11.23 -7.99 -23.59
N PRO A 266 -12.42 -8.46 -24.00
CA PRO A 266 -12.59 -9.27 -25.20
C PRO A 266 -12.06 -8.53 -26.43
N SER A 267 -11.19 -9.17 -27.19
CA SER A 267 -10.35 -8.52 -28.20
C SER A 267 -10.48 -9.16 -29.59
N ALA A 268 -11.56 -9.92 -29.85
CA ALA A 268 -11.81 -10.48 -31.18
C ALA A 268 -11.83 -9.37 -32.26
N GLY A 269 -11.06 -9.56 -33.33
CA GLY A 269 -10.95 -8.54 -34.38
C GLY A 269 -10.17 -7.29 -33.98
N HIS A 270 -9.37 -7.34 -32.90
CA HIS A 270 -8.37 -6.33 -32.58
C HIS A 270 -7.45 -6.09 -33.79
N ASN A 271 -6.76 -7.10 -34.33
CA ASN A 271 -6.04 -7.08 -35.61
C ASN A 271 -5.32 -5.75 -35.96
N GLY A 272 -4.68 -5.10 -34.97
CA GLY A 272 -4.01 -3.79 -35.10
C GLY A 272 -4.85 -2.55 -34.77
N ASP A 273 -6.18 -2.67 -34.72
CA ASP A 273 -7.12 -1.66 -34.24
C ASP A 273 -7.11 -1.57 -32.70
N LYS A 274 -6.33 -0.61 -32.18
CA LYS A 274 -6.15 -0.35 -30.75
C LYS A 274 -7.45 0.02 -30.02
N THR A 275 -8.54 0.36 -30.71
CA THR A 275 -9.82 0.68 -30.06
C THR A 275 -10.54 -0.56 -29.52
N LYS A 276 -10.28 -1.72 -30.13
CA LYS A 276 -10.89 -3.02 -29.80
C LYS A 276 -10.15 -3.83 -28.74
N THR A 277 -9.19 -3.21 -28.07
CA THR A 277 -8.56 -3.72 -26.85
C THR A 277 -8.33 -2.55 -25.88
N ALA A 278 -8.07 -2.85 -24.60
CA ALA A 278 -7.82 -1.83 -23.60
C ALA A 278 -6.55 -2.10 -22.80
N VAL A 279 -5.79 -1.05 -22.50
CA VAL A 279 -4.72 -1.08 -21.51
C VAL A 279 -5.15 -0.15 -20.39
N SER A 280 -5.24 -0.66 -19.17
CA SER A 280 -5.53 0.14 -17.98
C SER A 280 -4.72 -0.36 -16.80
N LEU A 281 -4.30 0.59 -15.95
CA LEU A 281 -3.76 0.31 -14.63
C LEU A 281 -4.80 0.46 -13.53
N ASP A 282 -6.04 0.83 -13.85
CA ASP A 282 -7.11 0.96 -12.86
C ASP A 282 -7.28 -0.36 -12.10
N ALA A 283 -7.42 -0.26 -10.77
CA ALA A 283 -7.54 -1.44 -9.91
C ALA A 283 -8.70 -2.35 -10.32
N GLY A 284 -9.76 -1.76 -10.89
CA GLY A 284 -10.94 -2.46 -11.39
C GLY A 284 -10.64 -3.67 -12.27
N VAL A 285 -9.59 -3.62 -13.07
CA VAL A 285 -9.13 -4.75 -13.90
C VAL A 285 -8.78 -5.97 -13.03
N CYS A 286 -8.10 -5.74 -11.91
CA CYS A 286 -7.69 -6.78 -10.97
C CYS A 286 -8.82 -7.20 -10.01
N LEU A 287 -9.66 -6.23 -9.59
CA LEU A 287 -10.71 -6.46 -8.59
C LEU A 287 -11.86 -7.35 -9.10
N GLN A 288 -11.92 -7.60 -10.39
CA GLN A 288 -12.77 -8.65 -11.00
C GLN A 288 -12.59 -10.01 -10.32
N CYS A 289 -11.36 -10.29 -9.85
CA CYS A 289 -10.99 -11.56 -9.22
C CYS A 289 -10.45 -11.36 -7.80
N HIS A 290 -9.66 -10.32 -7.57
CA HIS A 290 -8.93 -10.06 -6.31
C HIS A 290 -9.74 -9.23 -5.30
N ASP A 291 -11.06 -9.35 -5.31
CA ASP A 291 -11.93 -8.74 -4.31
C ASP A 291 -13.15 -9.64 -4.04
N ALA A 292 -12.86 -10.81 -3.47
CA ALA A 292 -13.84 -11.83 -3.11
C ALA A 292 -14.07 -11.86 -1.58
N PRO A 293 -15.30 -11.63 -1.10
CA PRO A 293 -15.62 -11.29 0.29
C PRO A 293 -15.35 -12.39 1.33
N LYS A 294 -14.85 -13.58 0.96
CA LYS A 294 -14.51 -14.65 1.92
C LYS A 294 -13.10 -15.22 1.80
N LYS A 295 -12.37 -14.96 0.72
CA LYS A 295 -11.06 -15.58 0.47
C LYS A 295 -10.00 -14.62 -0.09
N HIS A 296 -10.38 -13.64 -0.91
CA HIS A 296 -9.45 -12.78 -1.65
C HIS A 296 -9.85 -11.30 -1.54
N ARG A 297 -9.85 -10.75 -0.33
CA ARG A 297 -10.32 -9.37 -0.04
C ARG A 297 -9.31 -8.26 -0.37
N LEU A 298 -8.35 -8.52 -1.26
CA LEU A 298 -7.25 -7.58 -1.55
C LEU A 298 -7.76 -6.21 -2.03
N GLY A 299 -8.80 -6.19 -2.87
CA GLY A 299 -9.43 -4.95 -3.34
C GLY A 299 -10.13 -4.16 -2.24
N SER A 300 -10.81 -4.85 -1.32
CA SER A 300 -11.41 -4.22 -0.14
C SER A 300 -10.32 -3.56 0.71
N TYR A 301 -9.23 -4.28 1.01
CA TYR A 301 -8.10 -3.72 1.78
C TYR A 301 -7.41 -2.56 1.05
N TRP A 302 -7.17 -2.67 -0.25
CA TRP A 302 -6.60 -1.57 -1.04
C TRP A 302 -7.51 -0.32 -1.02
N THR A 303 -8.84 -0.51 -1.04
CA THR A 303 -9.80 0.60 -0.98
C THR A 303 -9.78 1.33 0.36
N GLU A 304 -9.40 0.65 1.44
CA GLU A 304 -9.17 1.29 2.75
C GLU A 304 -7.89 2.13 2.78
N SER A 305 -6.92 1.83 1.91
CA SER A 305 -5.67 2.59 1.82
C SER A 305 -5.85 3.93 1.10
N SER A 306 -5.02 4.90 1.48
CA SER A 306 -4.91 6.20 0.79
C SER A 306 -4.51 6.07 -0.68
N HIS A 307 -3.87 4.97 -1.10
CA HIS A 307 -3.48 4.73 -2.49
C HIS A 307 -4.69 4.62 -3.44
N SER A 308 -5.86 4.20 -2.93
CA SER A 308 -7.09 4.10 -3.73
C SER A 308 -7.68 5.45 -4.13
N ASN A 309 -7.33 6.52 -3.42
CA ASN A 309 -7.89 7.85 -3.61
C ASN A 309 -6.85 8.98 -3.54
N LEU A 310 -5.62 8.69 -3.97
CA LEU A 310 -4.53 9.67 -4.01
C LEU A 310 -4.68 10.61 -5.23
N ARG A 311 -5.54 11.62 -5.12
CA ARG A 311 -5.78 12.61 -6.18
C ARG A 311 -4.93 13.86 -5.99
N LEU A 312 -4.21 14.30 -7.02
CA LEU A 312 -3.59 15.62 -7.04
C LEU A 312 -4.66 16.70 -7.22
N SER A 313 -4.47 17.87 -6.60
CA SER A 313 -5.26 19.05 -6.96
C SER A 313 -5.00 19.43 -8.42
N SER A 314 -5.94 20.16 -9.04
CA SER A 314 -5.79 20.61 -10.43
C SER A 314 -4.53 21.46 -10.67
N SER A 315 -4.05 22.19 -9.65
CA SER A 315 -2.82 22.99 -9.71
C SER A 315 -1.53 22.18 -9.51
N GLU A 316 -1.61 21.02 -8.86
CA GLU A 316 -0.45 20.12 -8.67
C GLU A 316 -0.35 19.10 -9.81
N ALA A 317 -1.49 18.76 -10.41
CA ALA A 317 -1.61 17.92 -11.59
C ALA A 317 -0.77 18.41 -12.78
N SER A 318 -0.43 19.69 -12.88
CA SER A 318 0.44 20.20 -13.95
C SER A 318 1.94 20.11 -13.64
N ARG A 319 2.34 19.59 -12.46
CA ARG A 319 3.73 19.52 -12.02
C ARG A 319 4.30 18.13 -12.25
N SER A 320 5.13 18.01 -13.28
CA SER A 320 5.79 16.76 -13.69
C SER A 320 6.50 16.00 -12.57
N GLN A 321 7.11 16.72 -11.64
CA GLN A 321 7.81 16.16 -10.46
C GLN A 321 6.92 15.37 -9.50
N CYS A 322 5.59 15.56 -9.54
CA CYS A 322 4.64 14.84 -8.68
C CYS A 322 4.23 13.47 -9.27
N TYR A 323 4.43 13.26 -10.57
CA TYR A 323 3.83 12.13 -11.28
C TYR A 323 4.39 10.78 -10.87
N PRO A 324 5.69 10.61 -10.60
CA PRO A 324 6.24 9.32 -10.20
C PRO A 324 5.59 8.73 -8.94
N CYS A 325 4.92 9.53 -8.10
CA CYS A 325 4.32 9.05 -6.85
C CYS A 325 2.79 9.17 -6.81
N HIS A 326 2.21 9.95 -7.73
CA HIS A 326 0.78 10.24 -7.76
C HIS A 326 0.12 9.82 -9.08
N ASN A 327 0.84 9.11 -9.95
CA ASN A 327 0.32 8.54 -11.18
C ASN A 327 0.87 7.12 -11.35
N GLY A 328 0.02 6.11 -11.18
CA GLY A 328 0.43 4.71 -11.23
C GLY A 328 1.05 4.31 -12.55
N SER A 329 0.55 4.84 -13.67
CA SER A 329 1.08 4.62 -15.01
C SER A 329 2.48 5.19 -15.18
N ALA A 330 2.72 6.40 -14.65
CA ALA A 330 4.03 7.04 -14.69
C ALA A 330 5.06 6.26 -13.86
N PHE A 331 4.66 5.82 -12.67
CA PHE A 331 5.51 4.98 -11.83
C PHE A 331 5.83 3.64 -12.49
N ALA A 332 4.83 2.94 -13.03
CA ALA A 332 5.05 1.66 -13.70
C ALA A 332 6.02 1.80 -14.89
N ALA A 333 5.89 2.87 -15.68
CA ALA A 333 6.82 3.16 -16.76
C ALA A 333 8.25 3.42 -16.27
N TYR A 334 8.40 4.19 -15.18
CA TYR A 334 9.69 4.44 -14.55
C TYR A 334 10.32 3.14 -14.03
N ALA A 335 9.53 2.31 -13.33
CA ALA A 335 9.99 1.06 -12.75
C ALA A 335 10.45 0.05 -13.81
N THR A 336 9.77 -0.02 -14.96
CA THR A 336 10.11 -0.97 -16.02
C THR A 336 11.24 -0.50 -16.92
N ASN A 337 11.28 0.78 -17.29
CA ASN A 337 12.21 1.27 -18.33
C ASN A 337 13.36 2.13 -17.78
N LYS A 338 13.37 2.47 -16.49
CA LYS A 338 14.28 3.47 -15.88
C LYS A 338 14.31 4.82 -16.62
N THR A 339 13.32 5.09 -17.46
CA THR A 339 13.17 6.34 -18.19
C THR A 339 12.26 7.26 -17.39
N THR A 340 12.57 8.56 -17.40
CA THR A 340 11.73 9.63 -16.85
C THR A 340 10.69 9.95 -17.93
N PRO A 341 9.42 9.56 -17.80
CA PRO A 341 8.44 9.77 -18.87
C PRO A 341 8.28 11.24 -19.21
N ASP A 342 7.96 11.56 -20.47
CA ASP A 342 7.58 12.92 -20.87
C ASP A 342 6.24 13.30 -20.21
N TYR A 343 6.34 14.03 -19.10
CA TYR A 343 5.25 14.39 -18.22
C TYR A 343 4.30 15.47 -18.79
N THR A 344 4.56 15.98 -20.00
CA THR A 344 3.68 16.98 -20.64
C THR A 344 2.42 16.36 -21.27
N LYS A 345 2.33 15.03 -21.32
CA LYS A 345 1.28 14.28 -22.06
C LYS A 345 0.28 13.52 -21.19
N ALA A 346 0.43 13.52 -19.87
CA ALA A 346 -0.49 12.78 -19.00
C ALA A 346 -1.79 13.58 -18.77
N THR A 347 -2.88 13.16 -19.43
CA THR A 347 -4.20 13.79 -19.32
C THR A 347 -5.15 13.07 -18.35
N VAL A 348 -4.72 11.92 -17.80
CA VAL A 348 -5.49 11.11 -16.83
C VAL A 348 -4.55 10.64 -15.72
N PHE A 349 -4.88 10.99 -14.47
CA PHE A 349 -4.16 10.55 -13.28
C PHE A 349 -4.80 9.26 -12.77
N ALA A 350 -4.22 8.12 -13.16
CA ALA A 350 -4.58 6.85 -12.55
C ALA A 350 -4.05 6.82 -11.11
N SER A 351 -4.91 6.42 -10.16
CA SER A 351 -4.54 6.18 -8.76
C SER A 351 -3.37 5.19 -8.66
N ILE A 352 -2.73 5.11 -7.49
CA ILE A 352 -1.75 4.06 -7.19
C ILE A 352 -2.51 2.74 -6.99
N ALA A 353 -2.75 2.05 -8.11
CA ALA A 353 -3.52 0.82 -8.19
C ALA A 353 -2.62 -0.43 -8.29
N CYS A 354 -3.21 -1.62 -8.30
CA CYS A 354 -2.49 -2.90 -8.23
C CYS A 354 -1.36 -3.02 -9.25
N ALA A 355 -1.61 -2.66 -10.52
CA ALA A 355 -0.62 -2.75 -11.60
C ALA A 355 0.56 -1.76 -11.49
N THR A 356 0.45 -0.80 -10.57
CA THR A 356 1.54 0.13 -10.22
C THR A 356 2.67 -0.62 -9.52
N CYS A 357 2.32 -1.52 -8.60
CA CYS A 357 3.27 -2.29 -7.81
C CYS A 357 3.52 -3.69 -8.39
N HIS A 358 2.54 -4.28 -9.08
CA HIS A 358 2.62 -5.61 -9.67
C HIS A 358 2.68 -5.54 -11.20
N ASP A 359 3.52 -6.36 -11.82
CA ASP A 359 3.50 -6.58 -13.26
C ASP A 359 2.53 -7.73 -13.60
N PRO A 360 1.37 -7.44 -14.23
CA PRO A 360 0.39 -8.47 -14.55
C PRO A 360 0.88 -9.46 -15.63
N HIS A 361 1.90 -9.10 -16.41
CA HIS A 361 2.53 -10.02 -17.36
C HIS A 361 3.51 -10.96 -16.68
N GLY A 362 3.76 -10.82 -15.38
CA GLY A 362 4.69 -11.67 -14.65
C GLY A 362 6.15 -11.25 -14.80
N ASN A 363 6.92 -11.68 -13.82
CA ASN A 363 8.38 -11.61 -13.78
C ASN A 363 8.89 -12.77 -12.90
N SER A 364 10.20 -12.89 -12.73
CA SER A 364 10.81 -14.00 -11.98
C SER A 364 10.68 -13.91 -10.46
N ASN A 365 10.06 -12.84 -9.91
CA ASN A 365 10.00 -12.62 -8.47
C ASN A 365 8.63 -12.98 -7.84
N LYS A 366 8.62 -13.11 -6.51
CA LYS A 366 7.42 -13.45 -5.73
C LYS A 366 6.35 -12.38 -5.93
N ALA A 367 5.13 -12.82 -6.21
CA ALA A 367 3.95 -11.95 -6.45
C ALA A 367 4.08 -10.97 -7.63
N SER A 368 5.05 -11.19 -8.53
CA SER A 368 5.26 -10.35 -9.72
C SER A 368 5.42 -8.86 -9.39
N LEU A 369 6.11 -8.54 -8.30
CA LEU A 369 6.37 -7.16 -7.88
C LEU A 369 7.28 -6.45 -8.89
N ARG A 370 7.07 -5.17 -9.13
CA ARG A 370 8.03 -4.34 -9.88
C ARG A 370 9.23 -4.09 -8.96
N THR A 371 10.41 -4.54 -9.37
CA THR A 371 11.64 -4.32 -8.60
C THR A 371 12.28 -3.01 -9.00
N VAL A 372 12.38 -2.08 -8.05
CA VAL A 372 13.08 -0.80 -8.24
C VAL A 372 14.00 -0.61 -7.05
N GLU A 373 15.30 -0.56 -7.33
CA GLU A 373 16.29 -0.27 -6.30
C GLU A 373 16.52 1.23 -6.15
N ILE A 374 16.80 1.65 -4.93
CA ILE A 374 17.22 3.03 -4.64
C ILE A 374 18.68 2.99 -4.27
N ALA A 375 19.55 3.36 -5.20
CA ALA A 375 20.98 3.42 -4.92
C ALA A 375 21.31 4.59 -3.97
N THR A 376 20.65 5.74 -4.16
CA THR A 376 20.99 6.98 -3.47
C THR A 376 19.74 7.78 -3.10
N LEU A 377 19.68 8.27 -1.86
CA LEU A 377 18.66 9.23 -1.41
C LEU A 377 18.97 10.64 -1.92
N THR A 378 18.00 11.55 -1.88
CA THR A 378 18.23 12.96 -2.29
C THR A 378 19.29 13.67 -1.45
N SER A 379 19.58 13.18 -0.24
CA SER A 379 20.69 13.66 0.58
C SER A 379 22.08 13.33 0.02
N GLY A 380 22.18 12.38 -0.91
CA GLY A 380 23.45 11.77 -1.35
C GLY A 380 23.80 10.48 -0.60
N TYR A 381 23.03 10.12 0.44
CA TYR A 381 23.24 8.88 1.20
C TYR A 381 23.07 7.64 0.31
N GLN A 382 24.07 6.77 0.32
CA GLN A 382 24.04 5.50 -0.42
C GLN A 382 23.32 4.44 0.40
N VAL A 383 22.27 3.85 -0.15
CA VAL A 383 21.51 2.80 0.54
C VAL A 383 22.36 1.53 0.60
N PRO A 384 22.60 0.95 1.80
CA PRO A 384 23.42 -0.25 1.90
C PRO A 384 22.79 -1.43 1.15
N ALA A 385 23.64 -2.26 0.54
CA ALA A 385 23.20 -3.46 -0.16
C ALA A 385 22.42 -4.40 0.78
N GLY A 386 21.31 -4.94 0.31
CA GLY A 386 20.46 -5.87 1.07
C GLY A 386 19.47 -5.21 2.04
N VAL A 387 19.56 -3.90 2.29
CA VAL A 387 18.61 -3.19 3.18
C VAL A 387 17.30 -2.90 2.46
N GLY A 388 16.18 -3.19 3.11
CA GLY A 388 14.85 -2.81 2.65
C GLY A 388 14.18 -3.80 1.68
N GLY A 389 14.92 -4.69 1.01
CA GLY A 389 14.38 -5.76 0.15
C GLY A 389 13.21 -5.31 -0.74
N ALA A 390 12.08 -6.03 -0.71
CA ALA A 390 10.88 -5.64 -1.46
C ALA A 390 10.31 -4.25 -1.07
N GLY A 391 10.53 -3.80 0.17
CA GLY A 391 10.15 -2.46 0.66
C GLY A 391 10.87 -1.30 -0.03
N GLN A 392 11.96 -1.54 -0.78
CA GLN A 392 12.56 -0.49 -1.62
C GLN A 392 11.57 0.04 -2.68
N LEU A 393 10.59 -0.78 -3.09
CA LEU A 393 9.46 -0.33 -3.91
C LEU A 393 8.70 0.83 -3.25
N CYS A 394 8.42 0.73 -1.95
CA CYS A 394 7.73 1.76 -1.15
C CYS A 394 8.59 3.03 -1.03
N MET A 395 9.88 2.87 -0.76
CA MET A 395 10.85 3.96 -0.57
C MET A 395 10.98 4.87 -1.81
N ASN A 396 10.57 4.42 -3.00
CA ASN A 396 10.63 5.24 -4.20
C ASN A 396 9.70 6.45 -4.08
N CYS A 397 8.54 6.25 -3.47
CA CYS A 397 7.55 7.30 -3.19
C CYS A 397 7.72 7.89 -1.79
N HIS A 398 8.02 7.06 -0.80
CA HIS A 398 8.13 7.45 0.61
C HIS A 398 9.55 7.83 1.01
N LYS A 399 10.10 8.84 0.34
CA LYS A 399 11.37 9.47 0.71
C LYS A 399 11.31 10.97 0.47
N SER A 400 12.15 11.71 1.17
CA SER A 400 12.34 13.15 1.04
C SER A 400 12.71 13.53 -0.39
N ARG A 401 12.33 14.74 -0.79
CA ARG A 401 12.59 15.30 -2.13
C ARG A 401 13.62 16.44 -2.13
N ASP A 402 14.08 16.81 -0.94
CA ASP A 402 15.05 17.87 -0.70
C ASP A 402 16.18 17.32 0.19
N ASN A 403 17.36 17.93 0.10
CA ASN A 403 18.42 17.74 1.08
C ASN A 403 18.18 18.69 2.27
N ALA A 404 18.18 18.18 3.50
CA ALA A 404 17.86 18.96 4.70
C ALA A 404 18.78 20.17 4.91
N VAL A 405 20.09 19.98 4.79
CA VAL A 405 21.08 21.05 4.99
C VAL A 405 20.85 22.17 3.99
N THR A 406 20.70 21.82 2.70
CA THR A 406 20.38 22.78 1.64
C THR A 406 19.05 23.49 1.91
N LYS A 407 18.00 22.74 2.28
CA LYS A 407 16.67 23.29 2.56
C LYS A 407 16.72 24.32 3.70
N ILE A 408 17.36 23.98 4.81
CA ILE A 408 17.50 24.85 5.98
C ILE A 408 18.33 26.09 5.65
N ASN A 409 19.45 25.93 4.94
CA ASN A 409 20.29 27.08 4.55
C ASN A 409 19.54 28.03 3.62
N ASN A 410 18.69 27.50 2.73
CA ASN A 410 17.82 28.32 1.91
C ASN A 410 16.77 29.09 2.75
N GLN A 411 16.22 28.51 3.82
CA GLN A 411 15.29 29.24 4.70
C GLN A 411 15.92 30.47 5.36
N LYS A 412 17.23 30.44 5.64
CA LYS A 412 17.94 31.57 6.28
C LYS A 412 18.00 32.80 5.38
N SER A 413 18.05 32.61 4.06
CA SER A 413 18.14 33.68 3.07
C SER A 413 16.77 34.07 2.51
N LYS A 414 15.91 33.09 2.24
CA LYS A 414 14.55 33.30 1.74
C LYS A 414 13.65 32.15 2.19
N PHE A 415 12.67 32.48 3.03
CA PHE A 415 11.66 31.52 3.44
C PHE A 415 10.92 30.91 2.22
N SER A 416 10.91 29.59 2.14
CA SER A 416 10.14 28.85 1.13
C SER A 416 8.72 28.60 1.59
N ASP A 417 7.86 28.17 0.67
CA ASP A 417 6.47 27.80 0.98
C ASP A 417 6.36 26.77 2.11
N ARG A 418 7.35 25.87 2.32
CA ARG A 418 7.37 24.86 3.41
C ARG A 418 8.70 24.79 4.18
N PHE A 419 8.65 24.61 5.50
CA PHE A 419 9.84 24.52 6.38
C PHE A 419 10.45 23.12 6.53
N TYR A 420 9.83 22.11 5.94
CA TYR A 420 10.10 20.69 6.15
C TYR A 420 10.25 19.97 4.80
N PRO A 421 10.72 18.69 4.75
CA PRO A 421 10.80 17.97 3.47
C PRO A 421 9.40 17.77 2.89
N HIS A 422 9.27 17.75 1.56
CA HIS A 422 7.98 17.62 0.87
C HIS A 422 7.31 16.25 1.12
N TYR A 423 6.68 16.10 2.29
CA TYR A 423 6.04 14.90 2.86
C TYR A 423 6.86 13.59 2.75
N SER A 424 6.49 12.61 3.57
CA SER A 424 6.97 11.23 3.45
C SER A 424 8.49 10.98 3.57
N PRO A 425 9.17 11.42 4.65
CA PRO A 425 10.59 11.12 4.89
C PRO A 425 10.83 9.67 5.39
N GLN A 426 9.89 8.72 5.19
CA GLN A 426 9.97 7.41 5.84
C GLN A 426 11.22 6.61 5.48
N ALA A 427 11.66 6.63 4.21
CA ALA A 427 12.91 5.98 3.83
C ALA A 427 14.12 6.65 4.48
N ASP A 428 14.14 7.99 4.52
CA ASP A 428 15.22 8.74 5.17
C ASP A 428 15.28 8.44 6.67
N MET A 429 14.13 8.44 7.36
CA MET A 429 14.03 8.06 8.77
C MET A 429 14.47 6.61 8.99
N TYR A 430 13.92 5.67 8.23
CA TYR A 430 14.23 4.24 8.32
C TYR A 430 15.72 3.96 8.14
N LEU A 431 16.37 4.65 7.20
CA LEU A 431 17.80 4.54 6.91
C LEU A 431 18.69 5.40 7.83
N GLY A 432 18.09 6.27 8.66
CA GLY A 432 18.81 7.20 9.52
C GLY A 432 19.62 8.22 8.75
N ALA A 433 18.98 8.92 7.81
CA ALA A 433 19.63 9.90 6.96
C ALA A 433 18.76 11.15 6.77
N ASN A 434 19.37 12.23 6.28
CA ASN A 434 18.68 13.44 5.78
C ASN A 434 17.82 14.20 6.80
N ALA A 435 17.99 13.96 8.11
CA ALA A 435 17.69 14.99 9.10
C ALA A 435 18.85 16.00 9.18
N TYR A 436 18.69 17.07 9.97
CA TYR A 436 19.82 17.93 10.31
C TYR A 436 20.56 17.34 11.50
N GLU A 437 21.74 16.75 11.25
CA GLU A 437 22.46 15.93 12.24
C GLU A 437 23.47 16.69 13.12
N PHE A 438 23.62 18.00 12.95
CA PHE A 438 24.54 18.82 13.77
C PHE A 438 26.01 18.34 13.77
N GLY A 439 26.44 17.57 12.76
CA GLY A 439 27.79 17.00 12.71
C GLY A 439 28.02 15.81 13.64
N LEU A 440 26.96 15.21 14.19
CA LEU A 440 27.02 14.11 15.15
C LEU A 440 27.34 12.73 14.55
N GLY A 441 27.50 12.63 13.23
CA GLY A 441 27.84 11.36 12.56
C GLY A 441 26.73 10.31 12.67
N LEU A 442 25.46 10.71 12.64
CA LEU A 442 24.31 9.83 12.84
C LEU A 442 23.88 9.09 11.56
N THR A 443 24.37 9.55 10.41
CA THR A 443 24.03 9.02 9.08
C THR A 443 24.20 7.49 9.02
N GLY A 444 23.14 6.77 8.61
CA GLY A 444 23.13 5.32 8.48
C GLY A 444 22.79 4.57 9.78
N MET A 445 22.52 5.28 10.87
CA MET A 445 22.03 4.68 12.11
C MET A 445 20.63 4.10 11.87
N MET A 446 20.43 2.80 12.08
CA MET A 446 19.13 2.16 11.85
C MET A 446 18.69 1.34 13.06
N SER A 447 17.39 1.41 13.39
CA SER A 447 16.78 0.54 14.40
C SER A 447 16.25 -0.76 13.79
N HIS A 448 15.80 -0.72 12.54
CA HIS A 448 15.17 -1.85 11.83
C HIS A 448 15.94 -2.31 10.59
N GLY A 449 17.21 -1.94 10.42
CA GLY A 449 17.99 -2.25 9.21
C GLY A 449 18.14 -3.75 8.89
N GLY A 450 17.96 -4.63 9.90
CA GLY A 450 17.99 -6.09 9.74
C GLY A 450 16.63 -6.73 9.37
N VAL A 451 15.55 -5.95 9.29
CA VAL A 451 14.23 -6.48 8.93
C VAL A 451 14.23 -6.83 7.44
N LYS A 452 14.06 -8.12 7.14
CA LYS A 452 13.92 -8.62 5.77
C LYS A 452 12.75 -7.92 5.09
N ASP A 453 12.92 -7.51 3.83
CA ASP A 453 11.90 -6.81 3.03
C ASP A 453 11.40 -5.48 3.60
N GLY A 454 11.97 -4.99 4.71
CA GLY A 454 11.73 -3.66 5.26
C GLY A 454 10.25 -3.32 5.43
N CYS A 455 9.79 -2.28 4.72
CA CYS A 455 8.45 -1.71 4.86
C CYS A 455 7.31 -2.75 4.74
N VAL A 456 7.42 -3.69 3.81
CA VAL A 456 6.32 -4.64 3.55
C VAL A 456 6.14 -5.64 4.69
N THR A 457 7.20 -5.92 5.45
CA THR A 457 7.13 -6.86 6.59
C THR A 457 6.22 -6.35 7.69
N CYS A 458 6.23 -5.06 7.98
CA CYS A 458 5.35 -4.47 8.99
C CYS A 458 4.01 -4.04 8.37
N HIS A 459 4.05 -3.23 7.31
CA HIS A 459 2.84 -2.59 6.76
C HIS A 459 1.92 -3.58 6.05
N MET A 460 2.46 -4.64 5.43
CA MET A 460 1.66 -5.65 4.73
C MET A 460 1.55 -6.97 5.51
N SER A 461 1.87 -6.94 6.81
CA SER A 461 1.67 -8.07 7.71
C SER A 461 0.18 -8.43 7.86
N GLU A 462 -0.07 -9.64 8.35
CA GLU A 462 -1.41 -10.15 8.63
C GLU A 462 -2.20 -9.21 9.56
N ARG A 463 -3.50 -9.08 9.29
CA ARG A 463 -4.44 -8.29 10.08
C ARG A 463 -4.69 -8.90 11.46
N VAL A 464 -5.12 -8.08 12.41
CA VAL A 464 -5.41 -8.53 13.78
C VAL A 464 -6.57 -9.53 13.75
N ASN A 465 -6.36 -10.73 14.30
CA ASN A 465 -7.30 -11.86 14.22
C ASN A 465 -7.67 -12.32 12.79
N GLY A 466 -6.88 -11.93 11.79
CA GLY A 466 -7.17 -12.21 10.40
C GLY A 466 -6.95 -13.67 10.03
N SER A 467 -8.00 -14.37 9.60
CA SER A 467 -7.90 -15.66 8.89
C SER A 467 -7.52 -15.48 7.40
N SER A 468 -6.90 -14.35 7.04
CA SER A 468 -6.62 -13.98 5.66
C SER A 468 -5.43 -14.78 5.16
N VAL A 469 -5.62 -15.55 4.09
CA VAL A 469 -4.53 -16.27 3.41
C VAL A 469 -3.54 -15.34 2.65
N HIS A 470 -3.77 -14.02 2.67
CA HIS A 470 -2.98 -13.03 1.94
C HIS A 470 -2.55 -11.85 2.82
N ALA A 471 -1.40 -11.26 2.46
CA ALA A 471 -0.84 -10.02 3.01
C ALA A 471 -1.83 -8.85 2.95
N ASP A 472 -1.80 -8.00 3.98
CA ASP A 472 -2.68 -6.84 4.08
C ASP A 472 -2.29 -5.76 3.05
N HIS A 473 -3.29 -5.26 2.32
CA HIS A 473 -3.12 -4.22 1.31
C HIS A 473 -3.76 -2.88 1.73
N ALA A 474 -4.24 -2.77 2.98
CA ALA A 474 -4.56 -1.47 3.57
C ALA A 474 -3.29 -0.71 3.97
N MET A 475 -2.21 -1.43 4.29
CA MET A 475 -0.88 -0.88 4.63
C MET A 475 -0.85 -0.02 5.90
N HIS A 476 -1.92 -0.08 6.69
CA HIS A 476 -2.02 0.65 7.95
C HIS A 476 -1.33 -0.13 9.08
N MET A 477 -0.79 0.61 10.05
CA MET A 477 -0.24 0.03 11.28
C MET A 477 -1.27 0.00 12.41
N LYS A 478 -2.52 0.38 12.11
CA LYS A 478 -3.66 0.32 13.01
C LYS A 478 -4.88 -0.23 12.28
N GLU A 479 -5.71 -0.96 12.99
CA GLU A 479 -6.93 -1.59 12.49
C GLU A 479 -8.08 -1.40 13.48
N GLU A 480 -9.32 -1.31 13.00
CA GLU A 480 -10.49 -1.33 13.87
C GLU A 480 -10.99 -2.78 14.06
N VAL A 481 -11.00 -3.25 15.30
CA VAL A 481 -11.51 -4.56 15.69
C VAL A 481 -12.63 -4.37 16.70
N ASN A 482 -13.86 -4.77 16.34
CA ASN A 482 -15.06 -4.62 17.17
C ASN A 482 -15.30 -3.16 17.64
N GLY A 483 -15.04 -2.18 16.79
CA GLY A 483 -15.19 -0.75 17.12
C GLY A 483 -14.05 -0.15 17.95
N VAL A 484 -12.97 -0.90 18.16
CA VAL A 484 -11.79 -0.44 18.91
C VAL A 484 -10.58 -0.42 17.98
N GLU A 485 -9.87 0.70 17.96
CA GLU A 485 -8.60 0.82 17.25
C GLU A 485 -7.51 0.04 17.99
N VAL A 486 -6.83 -0.86 17.26
CA VAL A 486 -5.75 -1.70 17.77
C VAL A 486 -4.51 -1.56 16.89
N ASP A 487 -3.33 -1.68 17.49
CA ASP A 487 -2.06 -1.64 16.77
C ASP A 487 -1.78 -2.98 16.08
N LYS A 488 -1.29 -2.92 14.84
CA LYS A 488 -0.88 -4.11 14.09
C LYS A 488 0.54 -4.52 14.45
N VAL A 489 0.67 -5.34 15.48
CA VAL A 489 1.97 -5.78 16.03
C VAL A 489 2.35 -7.23 15.70
N GLU A 490 1.57 -7.94 14.87
CA GLU A 490 1.80 -9.37 14.63
C GLU A 490 3.20 -9.66 14.05
N ALA A 491 3.64 -8.87 13.07
CA ALA A 491 4.99 -8.97 12.51
C ALA A 491 6.10 -8.59 13.51
N CYS A 492 5.76 -7.83 14.56
CA CYS A 492 6.72 -7.43 15.57
C CYS A 492 7.02 -8.56 16.56
N LYS A 493 6.06 -9.49 16.78
CA LYS A 493 6.17 -10.54 17.80
C LYS A 493 7.32 -11.51 17.59
N GLU A 494 7.75 -11.72 16.33
CA GLU A 494 8.92 -12.55 16.01
C GLU A 494 10.18 -12.05 16.73
N CYS A 495 10.36 -10.72 16.79
CA CYS A 495 11.53 -10.12 17.42
C CYS A 495 11.23 -9.58 18.83
N HIS A 496 10.05 -9.03 19.07
CA HIS A 496 9.70 -8.33 20.32
C HIS A 496 8.92 -9.19 21.32
N GLY A 497 8.60 -10.44 20.99
CA GLY A 497 7.88 -11.34 21.89
C GLY A 497 6.40 -11.03 22.02
N ASN A 498 5.81 -11.27 23.19
CA ASN A 498 4.37 -11.16 23.38
C ASN A 498 3.94 -9.71 23.66
N ILE A 499 3.86 -8.91 22.60
CA ILE A 499 3.35 -7.54 22.63
C ILE A 499 1.96 -7.45 22.00
N THR A 500 1.20 -6.45 22.45
CA THR A 500 -0.18 -6.18 22.04
C THR A 500 -0.36 -4.78 21.44
N LYS A 501 0.57 -3.87 21.71
CA LYS A 501 0.63 -2.49 21.19
C LYS A 501 2.08 -2.02 21.04
N PHE A 502 2.32 -0.96 20.28
CA PHE A 502 3.69 -0.46 20.08
C PHE A 502 4.36 -0.04 21.39
N ASP A 503 3.57 0.53 22.30
CA ASP A 503 4.04 1.03 23.60
C ASP A 503 4.44 -0.08 24.60
N ASP A 504 4.16 -1.35 24.30
CA ASP A 504 4.67 -2.48 25.08
C ASP A 504 6.20 -2.64 24.89
N ILE A 505 6.77 -2.08 23.82
CA ILE A 505 8.22 -2.06 23.57
C ILE A 505 8.83 -0.91 24.37
N LYS A 506 9.34 -1.22 25.56
CA LYS A 506 9.98 -0.24 26.45
C LYS A 506 11.20 0.41 25.82
N ALA A 507 11.37 1.71 26.05
CA ALA A 507 12.62 2.40 25.78
C ALA A 507 13.75 1.78 26.60
N VAL A 508 14.99 1.91 26.12
CA VAL A 508 16.14 1.42 26.88
C VAL A 508 16.50 2.36 28.05
N MET A 509 15.94 3.57 28.05
CA MET A 509 16.09 4.58 29.09
C MET A 509 15.10 5.72 28.89
N ASP A 510 15.00 6.56 29.91
CA ASP A 510 14.27 7.83 29.94
C ASP A 510 14.87 8.82 28.93
N TYR A 511 14.21 8.97 27.80
CA TYR A 511 14.65 9.83 26.70
C TYR A 511 14.19 11.27 26.86
N ASP A 512 13.04 11.53 27.46
CA ASP A 512 12.50 12.88 27.61
C ASP A 512 12.87 13.54 28.96
N GLY A 513 13.37 12.77 29.91
CA GLY A 513 13.89 13.21 31.20
C GLY A 513 12.81 13.43 32.26
N ASP A 514 11.65 12.79 32.15
CA ASP A 514 10.55 12.94 33.11
C ASP A 514 10.68 12.04 34.37
N GLY A 515 11.68 11.15 34.38
CA GLY A 515 11.98 10.23 35.48
C GLY A 515 11.31 8.86 35.35
N ALA A 516 10.54 8.60 34.29
CA ALA A 516 9.97 7.30 33.96
C ALA A 516 10.70 6.66 32.76
N ILE A 517 10.53 5.34 32.60
CA ILE A 517 10.91 4.63 31.38
C ILE A 517 9.64 4.03 30.79
N GLU A 518 9.11 4.65 29.75
CA GLU A 518 7.88 4.21 29.08
C GLU A 518 8.17 3.39 27.81
N GLY A 519 7.15 3.19 26.98
CA GLY A 519 7.35 2.65 25.64
C GLY A 519 8.16 3.63 24.79
N ALA A 520 8.97 3.09 23.89
CA ALA A 520 9.81 3.87 22.99
C ALA A 520 9.02 4.92 22.19
N GLU A 521 7.77 4.62 21.84
CA GLU A 521 6.88 5.55 21.16
C GLU A 521 6.46 6.73 22.07
N SER A 522 6.12 6.45 23.33
CA SER A 522 5.72 7.48 24.31
C SER A 522 6.87 8.42 24.63
N GLU A 523 8.07 7.89 24.79
CA GLU A 523 9.30 8.64 25.04
C GLU A 523 9.66 9.59 23.88
N VAL A 524 9.50 9.14 22.64
CA VAL A 524 9.67 10.01 21.45
C VAL A 524 8.60 11.10 21.41
N LYS A 525 7.34 10.79 21.78
CA LYS A 525 6.26 11.79 21.88
C LYS A 525 6.55 12.83 22.98
N GLY A 526 7.10 12.41 24.11
CA GLY A 526 7.56 13.30 25.18
C GLY A 526 8.62 14.28 24.70
N LEU A 527 9.66 13.78 24.02
CA LEU A 527 10.68 14.61 23.37
C LEU A 527 10.09 15.61 22.37
N LEU A 528 9.14 15.18 21.53
CA LEU A 528 8.44 16.07 20.61
C LEU A 528 7.65 17.15 21.35
N ALA A 529 6.98 16.82 22.45
CA ALA A 529 6.24 17.78 23.27
C ALA A 529 7.17 18.81 23.91
N LEU A 530 8.30 18.38 24.48
CA LEU A 530 9.33 19.26 25.03
C LEU A 530 9.90 20.19 23.96
N LEU A 531 10.21 19.67 22.77
CA LEU A 531 10.73 20.47 21.67
C LEU A 531 9.69 21.46 21.15
N LYS A 532 8.43 21.03 20.95
CA LYS A 532 7.31 21.90 20.54
C LYS A 532 7.18 23.11 21.46
N ALA A 533 7.31 22.93 22.77
CA ALA A 533 7.23 24.01 23.75
C ALA A 533 8.35 25.07 23.60
N LYS A 534 9.39 24.79 22.80
CA LYS A 534 10.53 25.68 22.53
C LYS A 534 10.59 26.17 21.09
N LEU A 535 9.65 25.79 20.23
CA LEU A 535 9.62 26.15 18.81
C LEU A 535 8.68 27.34 18.54
N PRO A 536 8.90 28.10 17.45
CA PRO A 536 7.95 29.10 16.98
C PRO A 536 6.64 28.43 16.56
N LEU A 537 5.52 28.91 17.11
CA LEU A 537 4.19 28.36 16.89
C LEU A 537 3.35 29.27 15.99
N ASP A 538 2.47 28.68 15.19
CA ASP A 538 1.44 29.38 14.44
C ASP A 538 0.25 29.76 15.35
N PRO A 539 -0.75 30.49 14.85
CA PRO A 539 -1.92 30.89 15.65
C PRO A 539 -2.77 29.72 16.19
N THR A 540 -2.59 28.49 15.69
CA THR A 540 -3.27 27.29 16.18
C THR A 540 -2.51 26.61 17.32
N GLY A 541 -1.29 27.08 17.63
CA GLY A 541 -0.43 26.50 18.65
C GLY A 541 0.45 25.34 18.14
N GLU A 542 0.57 25.17 16.83
CA GLU A 542 1.44 24.16 16.22
C GLU A 542 2.75 24.78 15.69
N PRO A 543 3.88 24.04 15.71
CA PRO A 543 5.11 24.54 15.12
C PRO A 543 4.93 24.95 13.66
N VAL A 544 5.37 26.17 13.33
CA VAL A 544 5.17 26.77 12.01
C VAL A 544 5.62 25.87 10.86
N THR A 545 4.77 25.72 9.85
CA THR A 545 4.98 24.79 8.72
C THR A 545 5.27 25.49 7.40
N MET A 546 4.83 26.75 7.24
CA MET A 546 4.76 27.46 5.95
C MET A 546 5.37 28.87 6.00
N ALA A 547 5.80 29.40 4.84
CA ALA A 547 6.40 30.74 4.73
C ALA A 547 5.56 31.88 5.34
N LYS A 548 4.23 31.75 5.37
CA LYS A 548 3.30 32.78 5.86
C LYS A 548 3.59 33.19 7.31
N ASP A 549 4.11 32.26 8.12
CA ASP A 549 4.40 32.47 9.54
C ASP A 549 5.90 32.77 9.77
N SER A 550 6.65 33.07 8.71
CA SER A 550 8.09 33.30 8.76
C SER A 550 8.52 34.43 9.70
N MET A 551 7.67 35.42 9.96
CA MET A 551 7.95 36.47 10.94
C MET A 551 8.00 35.93 12.37
N VAL A 552 7.20 34.92 12.70
CA VAL A 552 7.28 34.24 14.01
C VAL A 552 8.65 33.57 14.15
N VAL A 553 9.13 32.92 13.09
CA VAL A 553 10.46 32.30 13.06
C VAL A 553 11.58 33.34 13.18
N LYS A 554 11.50 34.41 12.38
CA LYS A 554 12.54 35.45 12.33
C LYS A 554 12.66 36.22 13.65
N ASN A 555 11.56 36.38 14.38
CA ASN A 555 11.52 37.08 15.66
C ASN A 555 11.85 36.16 16.85
N HIS A 556 12.07 34.87 16.63
CA HIS A 556 12.43 33.93 17.69
C HIS A 556 13.83 34.26 18.26
N PRO A 557 14.05 34.24 19.59
CA PRO A 557 15.33 34.66 20.18
C PRO A 557 16.54 33.87 19.69
N GLN A 558 16.34 32.58 19.40
CA GLN A 558 17.36 31.66 18.90
C GLN A 558 17.49 31.69 17.36
N TYR A 559 16.90 32.65 16.65
CA TYR A 559 17.08 32.77 15.20
C TYR A 559 18.54 33.13 14.85
N PRO A 560 19.16 32.51 13.81
CA PRO A 560 18.63 31.48 12.90
C PRO A 560 18.81 30.03 13.41
N GLY A 561 19.39 29.82 14.59
CA GLY A 561 19.66 28.51 15.20
C GLY A 561 18.42 27.65 15.49
N VAL A 562 17.21 28.23 15.54
CA VAL A 562 15.96 27.47 15.71
C VAL A 562 15.53 26.70 14.44
N LEU A 563 16.03 27.08 13.26
CA LEU A 563 15.61 26.48 11.98
C LEU A 563 15.91 24.97 11.87
N PRO A 564 17.12 24.48 12.21
CA PRO A 564 17.39 23.05 12.30
C PRO A 564 16.43 22.28 13.21
N ALA A 565 16.14 22.83 14.39
CA ALA A 565 15.25 22.20 15.36
C ALA A 565 13.82 22.12 14.83
N LEU A 566 13.34 23.19 14.19
CA LEU A 566 12.04 23.23 13.53
C LEU A 566 11.96 22.20 12.39
N TYR A 567 13.01 22.09 11.56
CA TYR A 567 13.07 21.09 10.49
C TYR A 567 13.03 19.67 11.06
N ASN A 568 13.84 19.37 12.08
CA ASN A 568 13.91 18.03 12.67
C ASN A 568 12.60 17.64 13.37
N TYR A 569 11.92 18.57 14.05
CA TYR A 569 10.58 18.34 14.59
C TYR A 569 9.64 17.88 13.48
N HIS A 570 9.60 18.61 12.36
CA HIS A 570 8.74 18.24 11.23
C HIS A 570 9.20 16.97 10.53
N PHE A 571 10.50 16.69 10.43
CA PHE A 571 11.03 15.44 9.87
C PHE A 571 10.50 14.23 10.66
N VAL A 572 10.53 14.27 11.99
CA VAL A 572 10.02 13.19 12.85
C VAL A 572 8.50 13.11 12.82
N THR A 573 7.77 14.23 12.87
CA THR A 573 6.29 14.18 12.87
C THR A 573 5.73 13.77 11.51
N HIS A 574 6.37 14.17 10.40
CA HIS A 574 5.92 13.82 9.05
C HIS A 574 6.38 12.43 8.59
N ASP A 575 7.30 11.81 9.32
CA ASP A 575 7.55 10.37 9.22
C ASP A 575 6.32 9.55 9.64
N MET A 576 5.50 10.09 10.55
CA MET A 576 4.22 9.53 11.02
C MET A 576 4.33 8.17 11.75
N SER A 577 5.54 7.73 12.11
CA SER A 577 5.75 6.50 12.89
C SER A 577 5.98 6.76 14.38
N ASN A 578 6.01 8.02 14.82
CA ASN A 578 6.40 8.40 16.19
C ASN A 578 7.77 7.79 16.59
N GLY A 579 8.70 7.73 15.65
CA GLY A 579 10.03 7.18 15.86
C GLY A 579 10.11 5.65 15.77
N ILE A 580 9.02 4.92 15.47
CA ILE A 580 9.07 3.47 15.29
C ILE A 580 9.96 3.08 14.09
N HIS A 581 9.92 3.82 12.98
CA HIS A 581 10.81 3.52 11.84
C HIS A 581 12.28 3.51 12.26
N ASN A 582 12.67 4.44 13.14
CA ASN A 582 14.03 4.52 13.67
C ASN A 582 14.14 5.30 14.98
N THR A 583 13.97 4.61 16.11
CA THR A 583 13.91 5.24 17.42
C THR A 583 15.23 5.90 17.79
N LYS A 584 16.35 5.23 17.54
CA LYS A 584 17.69 5.77 17.83
C LYS A 584 17.95 7.09 17.12
N TYR A 585 17.66 7.14 15.81
CA TYR A 585 17.87 8.35 15.01
C TYR A 585 16.92 9.47 15.43
N ALA A 586 15.62 9.17 15.63
CA ALA A 586 14.63 10.15 16.09
C ALA A 586 15.00 10.77 17.44
N VAL A 587 15.37 9.95 18.43
CA VAL A 587 15.82 10.42 19.75
C VAL A 587 17.06 11.30 19.61
N ALA A 588 18.05 10.88 18.83
CA ALA A 588 19.29 11.62 18.62
C ALA A 588 19.06 13.03 18.08
N ILE A 589 18.29 13.14 16.99
CA ILE A 589 18.05 14.43 16.35
C ILE A 589 17.14 15.33 17.19
N LEU A 590 16.19 14.76 17.95
CA LEU A 590 15.31 15.54 18.83
C LEU A 590 16.05 16.07 20.05
N ARG A 591 16.85 15.26 20.72
CA ARG A 591 17.65 15.69 21.88
C ARG A 591 18.70 16.73 21.49
N ALA A 592 19.37 16.55 20.35
CA ALA A 592 20.28 17.56 19.81
C ALA A 592 19.56 18.88 19.48
N SER A 593 18.35 18.79 18.91
CA SER A 593 17.52 19.97 18.62
C SER A 593 17.08 20.68 19.90
N LEU A 594 16.67 19.94 20.92
CA LEU A 594 16.25 20.48 22.22
C LEU A 594 17.43 21.16 22.94
N GLY A 595 18.61 20.54 22.94
CA GLY A 595 19.81 21.14 23.52
C GLY A 595 20.21 22.45 22.83
N LEU A 596 20.06 22.52 21.50
CA LEU A 596 20.32 23.74 20.75
C LEU A 596 19.35 24.88 21.11
N VAL A 597 18.05 24.61 21.19
CA VAL A 597 17.05 25.68 21.45
C VAL A 597 17.01 26.10 22.92
N THR A 598 17.39 25.22 23.84
CA THR A 598 17.46 25.51 25.28
C THR A 598 18.80 26.10 25.71
N GLY A 599 19.87 25.89 24.94
CA GLY A 599 21.24 26.21 25.34
C GLY A 599 21.80 25.28 26.41
N ILE A 600 21.10 24.18 26.72
CA ILE A 600 21.54 23.16 27.68
C ILE A 600 22.12 22.01 26.86
N ALA A 601 23.39 21.67 27.08
CA ALA A 601 23.99 20.53 26.42
C ALA A 601 23.23 19.25 26.80
N MET A 602 22.55 18.65 25.83
CA MET A 602 21.91 17.34 25.97
C MET A 602 22.75 16.34 25.20
N ASP A 603 23.06 15.20 25.83
CA ASP A 603 23.64 14.08 25.11
C ASP A 603 22.62 13.58 24.06
N PRO A 604 22.92 13.66 22.76
CA PRO A 604 22.02 13.21 21.70
C PRO A 604 21.69 11.72 21.81
N LEU A 605 22.67 10.90 22.21
CA LEU A 605 22.51 9.46 22.38
C LEU A 605 23.10 9.11 23.73
N PRO A 606 22.33 9.25 24.82
CA PRO A 606 22.86 9.07 26.15
C PRO A 606 23.52 7.69 26.29
N VAL A 607 24.85 7.71 26.39
CA VAL A 607 25.66 6.51 26.53
C VAL A 607 25.71 6.15 28.01
N PRO A 608 25.38 4.90 28.39
CA PRO A 608 25.52 4.46 29.77
C PRO A 608 26.94 4.68 30.28
N THR A 609 27.12 5.13 31.51
CA THR A 609 28.46 5.41 32.04
C THR A 609 29.21 4.16 32.52
N SER A 610 28.54 3.01 32.57
CA SER A 610 29.09 1.74 33.06
C SER A 610 28.57 0.55 32.28
N PHE A 611 29.33 -0.54 32.31
CA PHE A 611 28.82 -1.84 31.86
C PHE A 611 27.75 -2.34 32.81
N GLU A 612 26.64 -2.83 32.28
CA GLU A 612 25.56 -3.40 33.10
C GLU A 612 24.90 -4.58 32.36
N LEU A 613 24.48 -5.59 33.12
CA LEU A 613 23.57 -6.63 32.65
C LEU A 613 22.33 -6.58 33.54
N ALA A 614 21.15 -6.34 32.95
CA ALA A 614 19.90 -6.25 33.68
C ALA A 614 19.28 -7.63 33.94
N GLN A 615 18.35 -7.71 34.90
CA GLN A 615 17.51 -8.89 35.06
C GLN A 615 16.58 -9.04 33.86
N ASN A 616 16.47 -10.24 33.31
CA ASN A 616 15.59 -10.51 32.18
C ASN A 616 14.12 -10.29 32.57
N TYR A 617 13.31 -9.81 31.63
CA TYR A 617 11.88 -9.60 31.85
C TYR A 617 11.05 -10.08 30.65
N PRO A 618 9.91 -10.79 30.88
CA PRO A 618 9.46 -11.29 32.18
C PRO A 618 10.37 -12.40 32.75
N ASN A 619 10.29 -12.66 34.05
CA ASN A 619 10.96 -13.79 34.70
C ASN A 619 10.15 -14.24 35.93
N PRO A 620 9.49 -15.42 35.91
CA PRO A 620 9.53 -16.44 34.84
C PRO A 620 8.90 -15.98 33.51
N PHE A 621 9.27 -16.61 32.40
CA PHE A 621 8.76 -16.28 31.06
C PHE A 621 8.23 -17.51 30.31
N ASN A 622 7.35 -17.30 29.32
CA ASN A 622 6.80 -18.33 28.44
C ASN A 622 6.47 -17.79 27.03
N PRO A 623 7.14 -18.24 25.95
CA PRO A 623 8.51 -18.75 25.89
C PRO A 623 9.53 -17.64 25.61
N THR A 624 9.13 -16.36 25.61
CA THR A 624 10.00 -15.25 25.21
C THR A 624 10.33 -14.30 26.36
N THR A 625 11.60 -13.88 26.47
CA THR A 625 12.09 -12.86 27.42
C THR A 625 13.07 -11.90 26.74
N GLU A 626 13.15 -10.69 27.30
CA GLU A 626 14.17 -9.69 26.95
C GLU A 626 15.31 -9.67 27.98
N ILE A 627 16.54 -9.46 27.51
CA ILE A 627 17.74 -9.23 28.30
C ILE A 627 18.33 -7.88 27.89
N LEU A 628 18.37 -6.91 28.81
CA LEU A 628 18.99 -5.61 28.60
C LEU A 628 20.43 -5.61 29.10
N PHE A 629 21.31 -4.93 28.38
CA PHE A 629 22.69 -4.69 28.80
C PHE A 629 23.19 -3.34 28.27
N SER A 630 24.10 -2.73 29.01
CA SER A 630 24.63 -1.39 28.74
C SER A 630 26.14 -1.46 28.50
N LEU A 631 26.62 -0.71 27.51
CA LEU A 631 28.04 -0.60 27.15
C LEU A 631 28.47 0.87 27.18
N PRO A 632 29.48 1.26 27.99
CA PRO A 632 29.97 2.63 28.03
C PRO A 632 30.86 3.02 26.84
N LYS A 633 31.28 2.03 26.05
CA LYS A 633 32.09 2.19 24.85
C LYS A 633 31.82 1.04 23.91
N THR A 634 32.16 1.20 22.64
CA THR A 634 32.13 0.11 21.66
C THR A 634 32.99 -1.04 22.16
N SER A 635 32.46 -2.25 22.15
CA SER A 635 33.10 -3.43 22.75
C SER A 635 32.73 -4.70 22.03
N ASN A 636 33.63 -5.69 22.00
CA ASN A 636 33.29 -7.03 21.55
C ASN A 636 32.45 -7.73 22.64
N VAL A 637 31.20 -8.05 22.33
CA VAL A 637 30.22 -8.62 23.27
C VAL A 637 29.93 -10.06 22.91
N LYS A 638 29.97 -10.92 23.93
CA LYS A 638 29.48 -12.29 23.85
C LYS A 638 28.41 -12.53 24.91
N LEU A 639 27.15 -12.73 24.49
CA LEU A 639 26.01 -13.02 25.35
C LEU A 639 25.51 -14.43 25.04
N VAL A 640 25.66 -15.34 26.00
CA VAL A 640 25.38 -16.77 25.83
C VAL A 640 24.46 -17.27 26.93
N ILE A 641 23.54 -18.15 26.56
CA ILE A 641 22.63 -18.85 27.46
C ILE A 641 23.18 -20.25 27.74
N PHE A 642 23.14 -20.64 29.01
CA PHE A 642 23.58 -21.92 29.53
C PHE A 642 22.45 -22.62 30.29
N ASP A 643 22.44 -23.94 30.26
CA ASP A 643 21.62 -24.75 31.16
C ASP A 643 22.29 -24.91 32.54
N VAL A 644 21.60 -25.59 33.47
CA VAL A 644 22.11 -25.85 34.83
C VAL A 644 23.39 -26.69 34.88
N MET A 645 23.74 -27.38 33.78
CA MET A 645 24.97 -28.18 33.66
C MET A 645 26.12 -27.36 33.03
N GLY A 646 25.90 -26.07 32.73
CA GLY A 646 26.87 -25.20 32.09
C GLY A 646 27.02 -25.44 30.58
N ARG A 647 26.10 -26.19 29.95
CA ARG A 647 26.14 -26.42 28.50
C ARG A 647 25.51 -25.23 27.77
N THR A 648 26.13 -24.79 26.69
CA THR A 648 25.58 -23.75 25.82
C THR A 648 24.24 -24.19 25.24
N VAL A 649 23.24 -23.33 25.39
CA VAL A 649 21.87 -23.49 24.89
C VAL A 649 21.67 -22.63 23.67
N ALA A 650 22.02 -21.34 23.76
CA ALA A 650 21.91 -20.39 22.66
C ALA A 650 22.95 -19.28 22.75
N THR A 651 23.46 -18.82 21.62
CA THR A 651 24.30 -17.61 21.54
C THR A 651 23.48 -16.45 21.02
N LEU A 652 23.17 -15.48 21.88
CA LEU A 652 22.32 -14.33 21.52
C LEU A 652 23.11 -13.21 20.85
N VAL A 653 24.35 -13.00 21.27
CA VAL A 653 25.25 -11.99 20.71
C VAL A 653 26.66 -12.57 20.66
N ASP A 654 27.32 -12.47 19.52
CA ASP A 654 28.75 -12.73 19.37
C ASP A 654 29.32 -11.73 18.35
N GLY A 655 29.91 -10.64 18.84
CA GLY A 655 30.53 -9.62 17.99
C GLY A 655 30.57 -8.22 18.58
N VAL A 656 31.12 -7.28 17.80
CA VAL A 656 31.26 -5.88 18.20
C VAL A 656 29.89 -5.19 18.29
N LYS A 657 29.67 -4.49 19.40
CA LYS A 657 28.51 -3.64 19.66
C LYS A 657 28.96 -2.23 20.01
N GLU A 658 28.27 -1.24 19.47
CA GLU A 658 28.54 0.18 19.75
C GLU A 658 28.26 0.55 21.20
N ALA A 659 28.85 1.67 21.66
CA ALA A 659 28.48 2.26 22.95
C ALA A 659 26.96 2.55 23.00
N GLY A 660 26.33 2.31 24.15
CA GLY A 660 24.90 2.49 24.34
C GLY A 660 24.23 1.36 25.12
N ALA A 661 22.93 1.50 25.32
CA ALA A 661 22.08 0.43 25.85
C ALA A 661 21.57 -0.48 24.72
N HIS A 662 21.56 -1.78 24.99
CA HIS A 662 21.24 -2.84 24.04
C HIS A 662 20.22 -3.80 24.62
N ARG A 663 19.51 -4.48 23.72
CA ARG A 663 18.56 -5.53 24.04
C ARG A 663 18.88 -6.79 23.26
N ALA A 664 18.73 -7.95 23.89
CA ALA A 664 18.79 -9.25 23.27
C ALA A 664 17.56 -10.06 23.67
N MET A 665 16.97 -10.75 22.70
CA MET A 665 15.73 -11.50 22.87
C MET A 665 16.02 -12.99 22.85
N TRP A 666 15.40 -13.73 23.77
CA TRP A 666 15.43 -15.19 23.73
C TRP A 666 14.02 -15.75 23.70
N ASN A 667 13.72 -16.57 22.69
CA ASN A 667 12.42 -17.20 22.45
C ASN A 667 12.33 -18.65 22.99
N GLY A 668 13.23 -19.01 23.91
CA GLY A 668 13.27 -20.36 24.48
C GLY A 668 13.71 -21.44 23.48
N ARG A 669 14.36 -21.09 22.37
CA ARG A 669 14.96 -22.06 21.43
C ARG A 669 16.47 -22.17 21.62
N ARG A 670 17.01 -23.32 21.26
CA ARG A 670 18.45 -23.59 21.23
C ARG A 670 19.03 -23.19 19.87
N ASP A 671 20.35 -23.16 19.76
CA ASP A 671 21.05 -22.90 18.49
C ASP A 671 20.72 -23.94 17.39
N ASP A 672 20.27 -25.15 17.76
CA ASP A 672 19.80 -26.19 16.84
C ASP A 672 18.34 -25.99 16.35
N GLY A 673 17.69 -24.90 16.75
CA GLY A 673 16.31 -24.55 16.41
C GLY A 673 15.25 -25.27 17.25
N GLN A 674 15.62 -26.26 18.07
CA GLN A 674 14.69 -26.97 18.95
C GLN A 674 14.31 -26.12 20.17
N GLY A 675 13.14 -26.41 20.74
CA GLY A 675 12.70 -25.75 21.96
C GLY A 675 13.49 -26.24 23.18
N ALA A 676 13.92 -25.31 24.02
CA ALA A 676 14.41 -25.60 25.36
C ALA A 676 13.26 -26.10 26.26
N SER A 677 13.59 -26.94 27.24
CA SER A 677 12.65 -27.48 28.23
C SER A 677 12.30 -26.43 29.29
N SER A 678 11.15 -26.56 29.97
CA SER A 678 10.90 -25.77 31.18
C SER A 678 12.01 -25.99 32.20
N GLY A 679 12.49 -24.92 32.83
CA GLY A 679 13.60 -25.03 33.77
C GLY A 679 14.35 -23.73 34.01
N VAL A 680 15.40 -23.85 34.81
CA VAL A 680 16.30 -22.74 35.13
C VAL A 680 17.42 -22.67 34.10
N TYR A 681 17.71 -21.45 33.65
CA TYR A 681 18.80 -21.14 32.74
C TYR A 681 19.62 -19.97 33.28
N PHE A 682 20.85 -19.86 32.78
CA PHE A 682 21.75 -18.75 33.09
C PHE A 682 22.12 -18.05 31.81
N TYR A 683 22.16 -16.72 31.83
CA TYR A 683 22.73 -15.94 30.73
C TYR A 683 23.95 -15.20 31.23
N HIS A 684 25.00 -15.26 30.43
CA HIS A 684 26.32 -14.72 30.74
C HIS A 684 26.74 -13.76 29.64
N ILE A 685 27.13 -12.55 30.03
CA ILE A 685 27.72 -11.57 29.13
C ILE A 685 29.22 -11.44 29.41
N GLN A 686 30.00 -11.33 28.35
CA GLN A 686 31.40 -10.93 28.36
C GLN A 686 31.57 -9.75 27.42
N ALA A 687 32.12 -8.64 27.92
CA ALA A 687 32.44 -7.44 27.15
C ALA A 687 33.64 -6.73 27.77
N GLU A 688 34.74 -6.53 27.04
CA GLU A 688 35.94 -5.77 27.46
C GLU A 688 36.20 -5.68 28.99
N GLY A 689 36.56 -6.80 29.62
CA GLY A 689 36.89 -6.85 31.05
C GLY A 689 35.69 -6.87 32.01
N PHE A 690 34.48 -6.66 31.52
CA PHE A 690 33.22 -6.90 32.22
C PHE A 690 32.71 -8.32 31.96
N THR A 691 32.33 -9.01 33.03
CA THR A 691 31.57 -10.27 32.96
C THR A 691 30.45 -10.24 33.98
N ALA A 692 29.26 -10.70 33.59
CA ALA A 692 28.13 -10.83 34.49
C ALA A 692 27.28 -12.04 34.10
N THR A 693 26.73 -12.71 35.12
CA THR A 693 25.81 -13.85 34.95
C THR A 693 24.55 -13.60 35.74
N LYS A 694 23.39 -13.87 35.14
CA LYS A 694 22.09 -13.80 35.80
C LYS A 694 21.24 -15.03 35.49
N LYS A 695 20.25 -15.27 36.34
CA LYS A 695 19.38 -16.45 36.33
C LYS A 695 18.01 -16.11 35.75
N MET A 696 17.49 -16.98 34.89
CA MET A 696 16.14 -16.90 34.33
C MET A 696 15.40 -18.24 34.42
N THR A 697 14.06 -18.19 34.42
CA THR A 697 13.20 -19.37 34.52
C THR A 697 12.23 -19.43 33.34
N LEU A 698 12.36 -20.46 32.51
CA LEU A 698 11.43 -20.77 31.42
C LEU A 698 10.32 -21.67 31.96
N ILE A 699 9.07 -21.26 31.76
CA ILE A 699 7.88 -22.06 32.02
C ILE A 699 7.20 -22.28 30.66
N LYS A 700 6.82 -23.52 30.34
CA LYS A 700 6.06 -23.86 29.14
C LYS A 700 4.67 -24.33 29.50
#